data_AF-A0A7S4INR3-F1
#
_entry.id   AF-A0A7S4INR3-F1
#
_cell.length_a   1.000
_cell.length_b   1.000
_cell.length_c   1.000
_cell.angle_alpha   90.00
_cell.angle_beta   90.00
_cell.angle_gamma   90.00
#
_symmetry.space_group_name_H-M   'P 1'
#
loop_
_entity.id
_entity.type
_entity.pdbx_description
1 polymer ?
#
loop_
_entity_poly.entity_id
_entity_poly.type
_entity_poly.pdbx_seq_one_letter_code
_entity_poly.pdbx_strand_id
1 'polypeptide(L)'
;GGLYVDATASASAAAADASTATADARAINREIVRRGTAFVERAESSSASSSSPSTEKEKEKETRRRNNNLPDGILISTPSRVPGCVANVNVRTTLVPSSEDAAPSLASGSYGEDDDDDTIREAASGYRVVLDGDADALLSRGLLSLLSDALGGEEGEDGTPTTAADALSLEGRDAAELLGVRSVLSEGRNDGLASMTAVAQGQIRRLLGGGDSSGKEDGIDGGVAESASSSGTDQDEDDGRPTVAVLLSGGVDSSVALRLLLRQNYRVTAFYLRIWLEDELSHLGQCPWEDDYAVCRAVCEEAGDVPLETVSLQDQYRDRVVSYTVDDARRGRTPNPDVVCNSRIKFGCFYDAIEGRNFDYVASGHYARLEEGGTDSDGNAIVRLHRAPDPVKDQSYFLSALTQPQLRRVIFPLGNMLKTEVRALAAEFELPNRNRPDSQGLCFLGKVKFDEFLSAYLGDDPGDILDAADNRIIGRHNGLWYHTVGQRRGIGPVLHPVESSKGPWYVVAKDPRRNAVIVSNRYYDEEEEGAAAFDKARSDFYVEDITWIGGTVPSMLRRAEDGGSDGEEEEEGRGPPLWREGHFDIKIRHGPNIVGGSLSLDESIPGGTAGNVRLDAKDKGLAPGQFCVFYDEQGDECLGSGIISERHWATFLSDNNNDDDVEKEEEEEEKEEEGGGDEETT
;
A
#
# COMPACT_ATOMS: atom_id res chain seq x y z
N GLY A 1 35.31 -8.83 -28.86
CA GLY A 1 35.44 -8.49 -27.44
C GLY A 1 35.89 -7.06 -27.24
N GLY A 2 35.06 -6.08 -27.62
CA GLY A 2 35.34 -4.65 -27.41
C GLY A 2 34.17 -3.85 -26.83
N LEU A 3 33.07 -4.52 -26.45
CA LEU A 3 31.85 -3.90 -25.91
C LEU A 3 31.59 -4.25 -24.43
N TYR A 4 32.52 -4.95 -23.77
CA TYR A 4 32.36 -5.46 -22.40
C TYR A 4 33.09 -4.61 -21.33
N VAL A 5 33.68 -3.47 -21.72
CA VAL A 5 34.59 -2.70 -20.85
C VAL A 5 33.95 -1.39 -20.33
N ASP A 6 32.85 -0.91 -20.94
CA ASP A 6 32.20 0.35 -20.51
C ASP A 6 31.08 0.14 -19.47
N ALA A 7 30.33 -0.96 -19.57
CA ALA A 7 29.26 -1.29 -18.62
C ALA A 7 29.81 -1.59 -17.20
N THR A 8 31.03 -2.13 -17.11
CA THR A 8 31.69 -2.40 -15.82
C THR A 8 32.23 -1.13 -15.17
N ALA A 9 32.60 -0.11 -15.95
CA ALA A 9 33.06 1.18 -15.41
C ALA A 9 31.89 2.01 -14.85
N SER A 10 30.75 2.05 -15.56
CA SER A 10 29.54 2.74 -15.10
C SER A 10 28.90 2.04 -13.90
N ALA A 11 28.82 0.70 -13.90
CA ALA A 11 28.37 -0.07 -12.74
C ALA A 11 29.33 0.03 -11.55
N SER A 12 30.65 0.13 -11.79
CA SER A 12 31.64 0.34 -10.73
C SER A 12 31.57 1.76 -10.15
N ALA A 13 31.25 2.77 -10.96
CA ALA A 13 31.04 4.14 -10.49
C ALA A 13 29.74 4.27 -9.69
N ALA A 14 28.63 3.69 -10.17
CA ALA A 14 27.37 3.65 -9.43
C ALA A 14 27.47 2.81 -8.14
N ALA A 15 28.22 1.69 -8.16
CA ALA A 15 28.50 0.90 -6.96
C ALA A 15 29.45 1.62 -5.99
N ALA A 16 30.40 2.42 -6.50
CA ALA A 16 31.25 3.27 -5.67
C ALA A 16 30.45 4.42 -5.05
N ASP A 17 29.59 5.09 -5.80
CA ASP A 17 28.71 6.15 -5.29
C ASP A 17 27.68 5.60 -4.29
N ALA A 18 27.06 4.44 -4.57
CA ALA A 18 26.19 3.76 -3.61
C ALA A 18 26.95 3.29 -2.36
N SER A 19 28.19 2.80 -2.51
CA SER A 19 29.06 2.44 -1.39
C SER A 19 29.47 3.66 -0.57
N THR A 20 29.67 4.82 -1.21
CA THR A 20 30.08 6.06 -0.56
C THR A 20 28.89 6.69 0.18
N ALA A 21 27.71 6.76 -0.46
CA ALA A 21 26.45 7.14 0.18
C ALA A 21 26.08 6.22 1.36
N THR A 22 26.32 4.91 1.23
CA THR A 22 26.14 3.94 2.33
C THR A 22 27.17 4.14 3.46
N ALA A 23 28.41 4.52 3.12
CA ALA A 23 29.44 4.83 4.11
C ALA A 23 29.15 6.13 4.87
N ASP A 24 28.64 7.15 4.17
CA ASP A 24 28.23 8.45 4.72
C ASP A 24 26.98 8.32 5.59
N ALA A 25 25.97 7.57 5.15
CA ALA A 25 24.80 7.22 5.96
C ALA A 25 25.18 6.44 7.23
N ARG A 26 26.18 5.55 7.16
CA ARG A 26 26.73 4.86 8.34
C ARG A 26 27.57 5.79 9.22
N ALA A 27 28.25 6.78 8.67
CA ALA A 27 28.99 7.79 9.45
C ALA A 27 28.03 8.71 10.20
N ILE A 28 26.97 9.19 9.54
CA ILE A 28 25.94 10.04 10.14
C ILE A 28 25.14 9.27 11.20
N ASN A 29 24.72 8.02 10.93
CA ASN A 29 24.09 7.17 11.96
C ASN A 29 25.03 6.92 13.16
N ARG A 30 26.34 6.73 12.93
CA ARG A 30 27.32 6.62 14.02
C ARG A 30 27.43 7.92 14.81
N GLU A 31 27.36 9.08 14.17
CA GLU A 31 27.36 10.38 14.83
C GLU A 31 26.09 10.61 15.66
N ILE A 32 24.90 10.27 15.12
CA ILE A 32 23.63 10.32 15.86
C ILE A 32 23.71 9.43 17.10
N VAL A 33 24.17 8.18 16.96
CA VAL A 33 24.35 7.27 18.09
C VAL A 33 25.42 7.80 19.06
N ARG A 34 26.53 8.36 18.58
CA ARG A 34 27.59 8.95 19.42
C ARG A 34 27.05 10.11 20.25
N ARG A 35 26.23 10.99 19.65
CA ARG A 35 25.55 12.08 20.36
C ARG A 35 24.54 11.56 21.37
N GLY A 36 23.77 10.53 21.00
CA GLY A 36 22.89 9.82 21.92
C GLY A 36 23.64 9.24 23.13
N THR A 37 24.82 8.66 22.93
CA THR A 37 25.67 8.15 24.02
C THR A 37 26.24 9.28 24.89
N ALA A 38 26.73 10.38 24.29
CA ALA A 38 27.24 11.53 25.03
C ALA A 38 26.15 12.27 25.82
N PHE A 39 24.90 12.23 25.34
CA PHE A 39 23.73 12.72 26.05
C PHE A 39 23.45 11.89 27.32
N VAL A 40 23.62 10.56 27.26
CA VAL A 40 23.52 9.66 28.44
C VAL A 40 24.60 9.98 29.47
N GLU A 41 25.86 10.17 29.05
CA GLU A 41 26.94 10.50 29.97
C GLU A 41 26.74 11.87 30.67
N ARG A 42 26.14 12.85 29.97
CA ARG A 42 25.72 14.14 30.54
C ARG A 42 24.55 14.01 31.53
N ALA A 43 23.54 13.19 31.19
CA ALA A 43 22.41 12.94 32.08
C ALA A 43 22.86 12.19 33.36
N GLU A 44 23.70 11.17 33.22
CA GLU A 44 24.22 10.36 34.34
C GLU A 44 25.17 11.12 35.26
N SER A 45 26.00 12.03 34.72
CA SER A 45 26.84 12.93 35.52
C SER A 45 26.03 14.00 36.26
N SER A 46 24.86 14.40 35.74
CA SER A 46 23.91 15.27 36.45
C SER A 46 23.08 14.53 37.52
N SER A 47 22.75 13.26 37.29
CA SER A 47 21.91 12.44 38.18
C SER A 47 22.66 11.76 39.34
N ALA A 48 24.00 11.82 39.36
CA ALA A 48 24.82 11.27 40.45
C ALA A 48 24.62 11.97 41.82
N SER A 49 23.69 12.93 41.92
CA SER A 49 23.36 13.65 43.16
C SER A 49 21.99 13.32 43.79
N SER A 50 21.17 12.43 43.23
CA SER A 50 19.89 12.08 43.87
C SER A 50 19.48 10.61 43.65
N SER A 51 19.63 9.80 44.70
CA SER A 51 19.16 8.42 44.75
C SER A 51 17.81 8.31 45.47
N SER A 52 16.79 7.77 44.79
CA SER A 52 15.73 6.85 45.29
C SER A 52 14.58 6.72 44.26
N PRO A 53 13.92 5.55 44.11
CA PRO A 53 12.78 5.41 43.22
C PRO A 53 11.51 5.98 43.89
N SER A 54 10.99 7.08 43.35
CA SER A 54 9.74 7.71 43.81
C SER A 54 8.59 7.45 42.83
N THR A 55 7.38 7.36 43.38
CA THR A 55 6.13 7.11 42.63
C THR A 55 5.81 8.27 41.67
N GLU A 56 4.99 8.04 40.64
CA GLU A 56 4.64 9.05 39.62
C GLU A 56 4.05 10.35 40.23
N LYS A 57 3.25 10.22 41.29
CA LYS A 57 2.73 11.33 42.10
C LYS A 57 3.79 12.07 42.93
N GLU A 58 4.89 11.42 43.29
CA GLU A 58 6.02 12.07 43.97
C GLU A 58 6.92 12.80 42.99
N LYS A 59 7.14 12.26 41.78
CA LYS A 59 7.85 12.96 40.69
C LYS A 59 7.14 14.26 40.29
N GLU A 60 5.80 14.24 40.25
CA GLU A 60 4.98 15.42 39.96
C GLU A 60 5.08 16.49 41.07
N LYS A 61 5.09 16.06 42.34
CA LYS A 61 5.29 16.95 43.51
C LYS A 61 6.70 17.53 43.59
N GLU A 62 7.70 16.77 43.19
CA GLU A 62 9.11 17.18 43.15
C GLU A 62 9.39 18.14 41.99
N THR A 63 8.74 17.93 40.84
CA THR A 63 8.77 18.85 39.70
C THR A 63 8.10 20.19 40.06
N ARG A 64 6.96 20.17 40.76
CA ARG A 64 6.31 21.39 41.30
C ARG A 64 7.18 22.15 42.30
N ARG A 65 7.92 21.44 43.16
CA ARG A 65 8.88 22.08 44.09
C ARG A 65 10.09 22.68 43.39
N ARG A 66 10.54 22.09 42.27
CA ARG A 66 11.60 22.67 41.42
C ARG A 66 11.13 23.90 40.65
N ASN A 67 9.91 23.88 40.10
CA ASN A 67 9.37 25.02 39.36
C ASN A 67 9.17 26.28 40.22
N ASN A 68 8.85 26.13 41.50
CA ASN A 68 8.70 27.27 42.43
C ASN A 68 10.01 27.92 42.90
N ASN A 69 11.17 27.40 42.46
CA ASN A 69 12.51 27.91 42.84
C ASN A 69 13.34 28.35 41.61
N LEU A 70 12.72 28.48 40.44
CA LEU A 70 13.39 28.96 39.23
C LEU A 70 13.56 30.49 39.26
N PRO A 71 14.63 31.03 38.65
CA PRO A 71 14.76 32.46 38.36
C PRO A 71 13.49 33.05 37.71
N ASP A 72 13.17 34.31 38.03
CA ASP A 72 12.00 35.00 37.48
C ASP A 72 11.98 34.92 35.94
N GLY A 73 10.85 34.45 35.38
CA GLY A 73 10.60 34.40 33.94
C GLY A 73 10.90 33.08 33.24
N ILE A 74 11.46 32.05 33.88
CA ILE A 74 11.66 30.73 33.24
C ILE A 74 10.37 29.89 33.28
N LEU A 75 9.95 29.35 32.13
CA LEU A 75 8.74 28.51 31.99
C LEU A 75 9.15 27.09 31.62
N ILE A 76 8.64 26.06 32.31
CA ILE A 76 9.01 24.65 32.07
C ILE A 76 7.76 23.79 31.92
N SER A 77 7.67 23.03 30.84
CA SER A 77 6.58 22.08 30.62
C SER A 77 6.75 20.80 31.45
N THR A 78 5.67 20.07 31.66
CA THR A 78 5.80 18.65 32.01
C THR A 78 6.34 17.87 30.81
N PRO A 79 7.14 16.80 31.00
CA PRO A 79 7.47 15.89 29.92
C PRO A 79 6.20 15.37 29.26
N SER A 80 6.16 15.35 27.93
CA SER A 80 5.05 14.79 27.16
C SER A 80 5.60 13.74 26.20
N ARG A 81 4.89 12.61 26.12
CA ARG A 81 5.27 11.52 25.22
C ARG A 81 5.08 11.95 23.76
N VAL A 82 6.04 11.61 22.91
CA VAL A 82 6.01 11.92 21.48
C VAL A 82 5.26 10.80 20.75
N PRO A 83 4.14 11.10 20.06
CA PRO A 83 3.42 10.12 19.25
C PRO A 83 4.20 9.75 17.98
N GLY A 84 3.89 8.64 17.32
CA GLY A 84 4.47 8.27 16.01
C GLY A 84 5.92 7.75 16.04
N CYS A 85 6.66 7.95 17.12
CA CYS A 85 8.03 7.44 17.28
C CYS A 85 8.06 5.92 17.51
N VAL A 86 8.95 5.21 16.80
CA VAL A 86 9.20 3.76 17.01
C VAL A 86 9.78 3.47 18.41
N ALA A 87 10.47 4.44 19.02
CA ALA A 87 10.93 4.37 20.39
C ALA A 87 10.05 5.23 21.30
N ASN A 88 9.93 4.87 22.58
CA ASN A 88 9.39 5.79 23.57
C ASN A 88 10.31 7.02 23.63
N VAL A 89 9.76 8.20 23.37
CA VAL A 89 10.44 9.48 23.50
C VAL A 89 9.53 10.38 24.34
N ASN A 90 10.06 11.01 25.37
CA ASN A 90 9.37 12.09 26.08
C ASN A 90 10.15 13.39 25.84
N VAL A 91 9.43 14.46 25.50
CA VAL A 91 10.01 15.79 25.30
C VAL A 91 9.50 16.72 26.40
N ARG A 92 10.41 17.53 26.94
CA ARG A 92 10.16 18.62 27.87
C ARG A 92 10.73 19.89 27.27
N THR A 93 9.94 20.94 27.27
CA THR A 93 10.33 22.25 26.77
C THR A 93 10.53 23.21 27.93
N THR A 94 11.62 23.95 27.92
CA THR A 94 11.91 25.06 28.84
C THR A 94 12.10 26.34 28.05
N LEU A 95 11.39 27.41 28.42
CA LEU A 95 11.55 28.75 27.87
C LEU A 95 12.37 29.59 28.85
N VAL A 96 13.46 30.17 28.35
CA VAL A 96 14.38 31.02 29.13
C VAL A 96 14.37 32.43 28.53
N PRO A 97 14.15 33.49 29.32
CA PRO A 97 14.18 34.86 28.80
C PRO A 97 15.50 35.20 28.10
N SER A 98 15.44 35.83 26.92
CA SER A 98 16.62 36.17 26.11
C SER A 98 17.49 37.30 26.71
N SER A 99 16.96 38.09 27.66
CA SER A 99 17.71 39.05 28.48
C SER A 99 16.96 39.36 29.79
N GLU A 100 17.64 39.95 30.79
CA GLU A 100 17.01 40.37 32.06
C GLU A 100 15.90 41.43 31.88
N ASP A 101 15.93 42.18 30.77
CA ASP A 101 14.92 43.19 30.39
C ASP A 101 13.88 42.65 29.38
N ALA A 102 14.07 41.43 28.84
CA ALA A 102 13.22 40.84 27.80
C ALA A 102 12.17 39.87 28.33
N ALA A 103 12.05 39.68 29.64
CA ALA A 103 10.83 39.09 30.19
C ALA A 103 9.69 40.01 29.77
N PRO A 104 8.82 39.61 28.82
CA PRO A 104 7.67 40.43 28.50
C PRO A 104 6.97 40.64 29.83
N SER A 105 6.47 41.86 30.10
CA SER A 105 5.50 41.98 31.16
C SER A 105 4.41 40.97 30.83
N LEU A 106 4.33 39.86 31.57
CA LEU A 106 3.18 38.96 31.62
C LEU A 106 2.05 39.81 32.22
N ALA A 107 1.61 40.80 31.46
CA ALA A 107 0.71 41.85 31.87
C ALA A 107 -0.69 41.26 31.81
N SER A 108 -1.04 40.48 32.84
CA SER A 108 -2.42 40.30 33.31
C SER A 108 -3.46 39.77 32.33
N GLY A 109 -3.08 39.19 31.20
CA GLY A 109 -3.98 38.52 30.26
C GLY A 109 -3.47 37.12 29.97
N SER A 110 -4.19 36.09 30.40
CA SER A 110 -4.10 34.75 29.82
C SER A 110 -4.41 34.87 28.33
N TYR A 111 -3.51 34.44 27.45
CA TYR A 111 -3.86 34.34 26.04
C TYR A 111 -4.85 33.17 25.89
N GLY A 112 -6.03 33.44 25.33
CA GLY A 112 -7.07 32.43 25.15
C GLY A 112 -6.73 31.49 23.99
N GLU A 113 -7.50 30.41 23.85
CA GLU A 113 -7.44 29.53 22.67
C GLU A 113 -7.81 30.26 21.35
N ASP A 114 -8.32 31.49 21.43
CA ASP A 114 -8.76 32.33 20.31
C ASP A 114 -7.75 33.44 19.89
N ASP A 115 -6.55 33.51 20.47
CA ASP A 115 -5.56 34.54 20.10
C ASP A 115 -4.80 34.19 18.79
N ASP A 116 -4.65 35.17 17.89
CA ASP A 116 -3.99 35.00 16.59
C ASP A 116 -2.51 34.57 16.73
N ASP A 117 -2.05 33.62 15.89
CA ASP A 117 -0.72 32.97 15.93
C ASP A 117 0.45 34.00 15.89
N ASP A 118 0.22 35.19 15.32
CA ASP A 118 1.18 36.30 15.30
C ASP A 118 1.45 36.90 16.70
N THR A 119 0.44 36.94 17.58
CA THR A 119 0.56 37.43 18.96
C THR A 119 1.38 36.48 19.82
N ILE A 120 1.16 35.17 19.64
CA ILE A 120 1.93 34.12 20.33
C ILE A 120 3.40 34.15 19.87
N ARG A 121 3.64 34.34 18.57
CA ARG A 121 5.00 34.50 18.02
C ARG A 121 5.70 35.75 18.54
N GLU A 122 5.01 36.88 18.66
CA GLU A 122 5.59 38.09 19.24
C GLU A 122 6.01 37.85 20.69
N ALA A 123 5.16 37.20 21.50
CA ALA A 123 5.51 36.81 22.86
C ALA A 123 6.67 35.79 22.93
N ALA A 124 6.73 34.85 21.99
CA ALA A 124 7.76 33.83 21.89
C ALA A 124 9.15 34.39 21.53
N SER A 125 9.22 35.55 20.85
CA SER A 125 10.48 36.18 20.44
C SER A 125 11.38 36.60 21.62
N GLY A 126 10.77 36.84 22.80
CA GLY A 126 11.49 37.16 24.04
C GLY A 126 12.12 35.96 24.76
N TYR A 127 11.92 34.73 24.26
CA TYR A 127 12.37 33.50 24.89
C TYR A 127 13.29 32.68 23.99
N ARG A 128 14.27 32.03 24.61
CA ARG A 128 15.04 30.91 24.05
C ARG A 128 14.42 29.59 24.46
N VAL A 129 14.49 28.59 23.58
CA VAL A 129 13.98 27.24 23.83
C VAL A 129 15.12 26.33 24.28
N VAL A 130 14.90 25.60 25.35
CA VAL A 130 15.74 24.46 25.75
C VAL A 130 14.86 23.22 25.73
N LEU A 131 15.18 22.28 24.86
CA LEU A 131 14.53 20.98 24.82
C LEU A 131 15.33 19.97 25.63
N ASP A 132 14.63 19.24 26.49
CA ASP A 132 15.16 18.11 27.22
C ASP A 132 14.21 16.93 27.05
N GLY A 133 14.66 15.71 27.36
CA GLY A 133 13.80 14.55 27.26
C GLY A 133 14.54 13.24 27.37
N ASP A 134 13.77 12.17 27.49
CA ASP A 134 14.29 10.81 27.49
C ASP A 134 13.81 10.04 26.28
N ALA A 135 14.56 9.00 25.91
CA ALA A 135 14.10 8.04 24.94
C ALA A 135 14.62 6.64 25.26
N ASP A 136 13.93 5.59 24.88
CA ASP A 136 14.38 4.21 25.19
C ASP A 136 15.38 3.66 24.15
N ALA A 137 15.57 4.36 23.02
CA ALA A 137 16.53 4.02 21.98
C ALA A 137 17.65 5.07 21.85
N LEU A 138 18.91 4.61 21.75
CA LEU A 138 20.08 5.48 21.59
C LEU A 138 19.99 6.41 20.36
N LEU A 139 19.41 5.92 19.27
CA LEU A 139 19.23 6.70 18.05
C LEU A 139 18.20 7.84 18.26
N SER A 140 17.09 7.54 18.93
CA SER A 140 16.06 8.54 19.27
C SER A 140 16.57 9.58 20.26
N ARG A 141 17.43 9.17 21.22
CA ARG A 141 18.17 10.11 22.09
C ARG A 141 19.09 11.02 21.27
N GLY A 142 19.79 10.46 20.29
CA GLY A 142 20.67 11.22 19.39
C GLY A 142 19.91 12.25 18.57
N LEU A 143 18.74 11.88 18.03
CA LEU A 143 17.86 12.79 17.30
C LEU A 143 17.28 13.89 18.18
N LEU A 144 16.85 13.54 19.40
CA LEU A 144 16.40 14.52 20.39
C LEU A 144 17.52 15.50 20.76
N SER A 145 18.75 15.02 20.93
CA SER A 145 19.91 15.88 21.17
C SER A 145 20.21 16.79 19.99
N LEU A 146 20.09 16.31 18.75
CA LEU A 146 20.29 17.14 17.56
C LEU A 146 19.21 18.22 17.44
N LEU A 147 17.95 17.86 17.66
CA LEU A 147 16.83 18.79 17.68
C LEU A 147 16.98 19.84 18.78
N SER A 148 17.43 19.42 19.97
CA SER A 148 17.77 20.33 21.07
C SER A 148 18.93 21.25 20.73
N ASP A 149 19.96 20.78 20.03
CA ASP A 149 21.09 21.61 19.63
C ASP A 149 20.66 22.67 18.59
N ALA A 150 19.80 22.29 17.63
CA ALA A 150 19.30 23.20 16.61
C ALA A 150 18.32 24.25 17.15
N LEU A 151 17.49 23.86 18.12
CA LEU A 151 16.52 24.77 18.75
C LEU A 151 17.08 25.54 19.94
N GLY A 152 18.18 25.08 20.55
CA GLY A 152 18.75 25.64 21.78
C GLY A 152 20.14 26.27 21.65
N GLY A 153 20.76 26.21 20.46
CA GLY A 153 22.08 26.78 20.18
C GLY A 153 22.19 28.27 20.51
N GLU A 154 23.38 28.71 20.92
CA GLU A 154 23.65 30.13 21.21
C GLU A 154 23.71 30.99 19.93
N GLU A 155 24.00 30.39 18.77
CA GLU A 155 24.09 31.05 17.45
C GLU A 155 23.73 30.03 16.35
N GLY A 156 22.77 30.36 15.48
CA GLY A 156 22.50 29.64 14.22
C GLY A 156 23.64 29.80 13.20
N GLU A 157 23.58 29.12 12.05
CA GLU A 157 24.60 29.23 10.98
C GLU A 157 24.77 30.67 10.43
N ASP A 158 23.80 31.55 10.68
CA ASP A 158 23.80 32.97 10.33
C ASP A 158 24.11 33.91 11.52
N GLY A 159 24.41 33.36 12.70
CA GLY A 159 24.72 34.13 13.91
C GLY A 159 23.50 34.71 14.63
N THR A 160 22.27 34.26 14.33
CA THR A 160 21.07 34.66 15.08
C THR A 160 20.75 33.65 16.20
N PRO A 161 20.38 34.09 17.43
CA PRO A 161 19.93 33.16 18.48
C PRO A 161 18.58 32.55 18.11
N THR A 162 18.43 31.22 18.16
CA THR A 162 17.13 30.57 17.90
C THR A 162 16.14 30.95 19.00
N THR A 163 15.13 31.73 18.64
CA THR A 163 14.04 32.17 19.53
C THR A 163 12.93 31.12 19.56
N ALA A 164 12.04 31.20 20.55
CA ALA A 164 10.85 30.35 20.58
C ALA A 164 9.88 30.64 19.42
N ALA A 165 9.96 31.83 18.81
CA ALA A 165 9.23 32.15 17.58
C ALA A 165 9.77 31.37 16.37
N ASP A 166 11.09 31.18 16.28
CA ASP A 166 11.71 30.38 15.23
C ASP A 166 11.33 28.90 15.39
N ALA A 167 11.31 28.41 16.63
CA ALA A 167 10.84 27.05 16.93
C ALA A 167 9.37 26.83 16.54
N LEU A 168 8.50 27.85 16.71
CA LEU A 168 7.09 27.80 16.30
C LEU A 168 6.90 27.88 14.78
N SER A 169 7.87 28.45 14.06
CA SER A 169 7.83 28.61 12.60
C SER A 169 8.43 27.43 11.85
N LEU A 170 9.08 26.49 12.56
CA LEU A 170 9.67 25.30 11.97
C LEU A 170 8.58 24.31 11.54
N GLU A 171 8.45 24.05 10.23
CA GLU A 171 7.57 22.97 9.78
C GLU A 171 8.17 21.60 10.10
N GLY A 172 7.34 20.64 10.52
CA GLY A 172 7.81 19.31 10.95
C GLY A 172 8.60 18.57 9.87
N ARG A 173 8.31 18.83 8.59
CA ARG A 173 9.00 18.24 7.42
C ARG A 173 10.40 18.81 7.20
N ASP A 174 10.63 20.05 7.62
CA ASP A 174 11.89 20.76 7.47
C ASP A 174 12.86 20.49 8.63
N ALA A 175 12.37 19.91 9.73
CA ALA A 175 13.22 19.56 10.87
C ALA A 175 14.36 18.62 10.48
N ALA A 176 14.13 17.65 9.59
CA ALA A 176 15.18 16.73 9.15
C ALA A 176 16.21 17.42 8.22
N GLU A 177 15.78 18.46 7.50
CA GLU A 177 16.60 19.26 6.61
C GLU A 177 17.47 20.25 7.38
N LEU A 178 16.86 20.95 8.36
CA LEU A 178 17.55 21.80 9.34
C LEU A 178 18.68 21.04 10.05
N LEU A 179 18.44 19.78 10.39
CA LEU A 179 19.43 18.92 11.06
C LEU A 179 20.44 18.28 10.11
N GLY A 180 20.30 18.48 8.79
CA GLY A 180 21.18 17.87 7.78
C GLY A 180 21.11 16.33 7.73
N VAL A 181 20.02 15.73 8.22
CA VAL A 181 19.85 14.27 8.34
C VAL A 181 18.79 13.69 7.41
N ARG A 182 18.05 14.54 6.68
CA ARG A 182 16.96 14.15 5.76
C ARG A 182 17.34 13.02 4.80
N SER A 183 18.54 13.08 4.22
CA SER A 183 19.04 12.08 3.26
C SER A 183 19.45 10.74 3.88
N VAL A 184 19.45 10.63 5.21
CA VAL A 184 19.96 9.47 5.97
C VAL A 184 18.88 8.78 6.81
N LEU A 185 17.78 9.47 7.10
CA LEU A 185 16.66 8.93 7.85
C LEU A 185 15.63 8.30 6.90
N SER A 186 15.12 7.13 7.28
CA SER A 186 13.91 6.55 6.66
C SER A 186 12.70 7.45 6.91
N GLU A 187 11.68 7.43 6.07
CA GLU A 187 10.46 8.24 6.24
C GLU A 187 9.85 8.11 7.64
N GLY A 188 9.65 6.90 8.16
CA GLY A 188 9.13 6.70 9.52
C GLY A 188 10.02 7.24 10.66
N ARG A 189 11.28 7.63 10.38
CA ARG A 189 12.17 8.34 11.31
C ARG A 189 12.11 9.85 11.11
N ASN A 190 11.86 10.32 9.88
CA ASN A 190 11.51 11.71 9.61
C ASN A 190 10.18 12.07 10.31
N ASP A 191 9.20 11.16 10.29
CA ASP A 191 7.93 11.32 11.01
C ASP A 191 8.12 11.43 12.53
N GLY A 192 9.07 10.67 13.08
CA GLY A 192 9.42 10.75 14.49
C GLY A 192 10.02 12.11 14.87
N LEU A 193 10.85 12.70 14.01
CA LEU A 193 11.42 14.03 14.22
C LEU A 193 10.35 15.13 14.08
N ALA A 194 9.49 15.03 13.07
CA ALA A 194 8.33 15.91 12.90
C ALA A 194 7.43 15.86 14.14
N SER A 195 7.20 14.67 14.70
CA SER A 195 6.41 14.48 15.91
C SER A 195 7.08 15.08 17.16
N MET A 196 8.41 14.96 17.29
CA MET A 196 9.18 15.61 18.36
C MET A 196 9.04 17.14 18.30
N THR A 197 9.17 17.72 17.10
CA THR A 197 9.00 19.15 16.85
C THR A 197 7.57 19.62 17.17
N ALA A 198 6.55 18.88 16.74
CA ALA A 198 5.16 19.22 17.01
C ALA A 198 4.83 19.22 18.52
N VAL A 199 5.34 18.24 19.27
CA VAL A 199 5.17 18.20 20.73
C VAL A 199 5.87 19.38 21.41
N ALA A 200 7.09 19.71 21.00
CA ALA A 200 7.80 20.88 21.51
C ALA A 200 7.01 22.17 21.25
N GLN A 201 6.54 22.39 20.03
CA GLN A 201 5.73 23.55 19.66
C GLN A 201 4.43 23.64 20.47
N GLY A 202 3.73 22.52 20.67
CA GLY A 202 2.54 22.47 21.51
C GLY A 202 2.81 22.80 22.99
N GLN A 203 4.00 22.47 23.50
CA GLN A 203 4.43 22.86 24.84
C GLN A 203 4.79 24.35 24.91
N ILE A 204 5.45 24.91 23.89
CA ILE A 204 5.75 26.35 23.79
C ILE A 204 4.45 27.18 23.86
N ARG A 205 3.46 26.83 23.01
CA ARG A 205 2.16 27.53 22.99
C ARG A 205 1.46 27.50 24.36
N ARG A 206 1.45 26.35 25.03
CA ARG A 206 0.85 26.20 26.38
C ARG A 206 1.57 27.02 27.45
N LEU A 207 2.91 27.05 27.42
CA LEU A 207 3.70 27.84 28.37
C LEU A 207 3.47 29.34 28.20
N LEU A 208 3.34 29.82 26.96
CA LEU A 208 3.08 31.23 26.67
C LEU A 208 1.61 31.63 26.88
N GLY A 209 0.67 30.71 26.69
CA GLY A 209 -0.78 30.95 26.77
C GLY A 209 -1.39 31.03 28.17
N GLY A 210 -0.66 30.65 29.22
CA GLY A 210 -1.16 30.75 30.61
C GLY A 210 -2.17 29.66 31.02
N GLY A 211 -2.19 28.52 30.35
CA GLY A 211 -2.99 27.34 30.71
C GLY A 211 -2.34 26.50 31.82
N ASP A 212 -3.14 26.18 32.84
CA ASP A 212 -2.78 25.72 34.18
C ASP A 212 -1.84 24.49 34.27
N SER A 213 -0.88 24.59 35.19
CA SER A 213 -0.03 23.51 35.70
C SER A 213 -0.67 22.92 36.97
N SER A 214 -1.91 22.43 36.88
CA SER A 214 -2.50 21.69 37.98
C SER A 214 -3.56 20.66 37.58
N GLY A 215 -3.18 19.38 37.66
CA GLY A 215 -4.16 18.32 37.88
C GLY A 215 -4.85 18.54 39.24
N LYS A 216 -6.14 18.87 39.20
CA LYS A 216 -7.10 18.52 40.23
C LYS A 216 -8.55 18.54 39.70
N GLU A 217 -9.17 17.38 39.87
CA GLU A 217 -10.62 17.19 39.97
C GLU A 217 -11.23 18.15 41.00
N ASP A 218 -12.35 18.77 40.64
CA ASP A 218 -13.47 19.15 41.51
C ASP A 218 -14.72 19.05 40.59
N GLY A 219 -15.72 18.21 40.81
CA GLY A 219 -16.38 17.92 42.07
C GLY A 219 -17.68 18.75 42.16
N ILE A 220 -18.71 18.39 41.38
CA ILE A 220 -20.06 18.95 41.53
C ILE A 220 -20.74 18.22 42.69
N ASP A 221 -20.95 18.92 43.81
CA ASP A 221 -21.71 18.41 44.97
C ASP A 221 -23.23 18.42 44.71
N GLY A 222 -23.91 17.40 45.21
CA GLY A 222 -25.29 17.04 44.89
C GLY A 222 -26.36 17.59 45.84
N GLY A 223 -27.63 17.52 45.40
CA GLY A 223 -28.77 17.82 46.26
C GLY A 223 -30.18 17.82 45.63
N VAL A 224 -30.70 16.62 45.34
CA VAL A 224 -32.13 16.17 45.41
C VAL A 224 -33.18 16.73 44.43
N ALA A 225 -33.63 15.91 43.45
CA ALA A 225 -34.98 15.29 43.40
C ALA A 225 -35.31 14.59 42.04
N GLU A 226 -35.55 13.28 42.14
CA GLU A 226 -36.47 12.40 41.38
C GLU A 226 -36.39 12.17 39.84
N SER A 227 -36.15 10.87 39.54
CA SER A 227 -36.83 10.00 38.55
C SER A 227 -36.07 9.51 37.27
N ALA A 228 -35.63 8.25 37.37
CA ALA A 228 -35.67 7.13 36.41
C ALA A 228 -35.18 7.24 34.94
N SER A 229 -34.13 6.43 34.67
CA SER A 229 -33.97 5.39 33.62
C SER A 229 -32.81 5.52 32.62
N SER A 230 -31.88 4.57 32.78
CA SER A 230 -30.70 4.10 32.05
C SER A 230 -30.57 4.26 30.52
N SER A 231 -29.43 4.83 30.10
CA SER A 231 -28.67 4.43 28.90
C SER A 231 -27.18 4.79 29.13
N GLY A 232 -26.31 3.80 29.21
CA GLY A 232 -24.85 4.00 29.34
C GLY A 232 -24.18 3.97 27.97
N THR A 233 -23.53 5.07 27.62
CA THR A 233 -22.52 5.15 26.56
C THR A 233 -21.29 5.79 27.21
N ASP A 234 -20.22 5.01 27.37
CA ASP A 234 -18.90 5.54 27.64
C ASP A 234 -18.48 6.37 26.42
N GLN A 235 -18.32 7.68 26.60
CA GLN A 235 -17.75 8.55 25.59
C GLN A 235 -16.23 8.52 25.77
N ASP A 236 -15.52 7.98 24.79
CA ASP A 236 -14.07 8.06 24.67
C ASP A 236 -13.64 9.55 24.64
N GLU A 237 -12.88 9.99 25.64
CA GLU A 237 -12.24 11.30 25.64
C GLU A 237 -11.23 11.37 24.47
N ASP A 238 -11.29 12.45 23.67
CA ASP A 238 -10.40 12.67 22.53
C ASP A 238 -8.99 13.04 23.01
N ASP A 239 -8.09 12.05 22.99
CA ASP A 239 -6.69 12.21 23.41
C ASP A 239 -5.75 12.68 22.29
N GLY A 240 -6.31 13.11 21.14
CA GLY A 240 -5.57 13.67 20.01
C GLY A 240 -4.73 12.65 19.22
N ARG A 241 -4.82 11.35 19.53
CA ARG A 241 -4.11 10.30 18.76
C ARG A 241 -4.85 9.99 17.45
N PRO A 242 -4.14 9.91 16.32
CA PRO A 242 -4.76 9.46 15.07
C PRO A 242 -5.31 8.05 15.23
N THR A 243 -6.48 7.84 14.63
CA THR A 243 -7.27 6.62 14.71
C THR A 243 -7.08 5.75 13.48
N VAL A 244 -6.91 4.45 13.71
CA VAL A 244 -6.63 3.48 12.64
C VAL A 244 -7.56 2.28 12.75
N ALA A 245 -8.31 2.04 11.68
CA ALA A 245 -9.04 0.81 11.45
C ALA A 245 -8.11 -0.24 10.81
N VAL A 246 -7.70 -1.26 11.55
CA VAL A 246 -6.74 -2.27 11.09
C VAL A 246 -7.47 -3.52 10.61
N LEU A 247 -7.27 -3.90 9.35
CA LEU A 247 -7.77 -5.16 8.80
C LEU A 247 -6.94 -6.34 9.32
N LEU A 248 -7.51 -7.10 10.24
CA LEU A 248 -6.88 -8.25 10.91
C LEU A 248 -7.46 -9.56 10.36
N SER A 249 -6.62 -10.38 9.71
CA SER A 249 -7.07 -11.61 9.02
C SER A 249 -6.77 -12.90 9.78
N GLY A 250 -6.11 -12.82 10.94
CA GLY A 250 -5.58 -13.98 11.67
C GLY A 250 -4.21 -14.46 11.14
N GLY A 251 -3.74 -13.89 10.03
CA GLY A 251 -2.39 -14.10 9.50
C GLY A 251 -1.33 -13.30 10.27
N VAL A 252 -0.08 -13.78 10.22
CA VAL A 252 1.06 -13.17 10.93
C VAL A 252 1.30 -11.73 10.49
N ASP A 253 1.13 -11.45 9.20
CA ASP A 253 1.42 -10.14 8.61
C ASP A 253 0.51 -9.06 9.18
N SER A 254 -0.81 -9.30 9.20
CA SER A 254 -1.76 -8.37 9.83
C SER A 254 -1.55 -8.22 11.34
N SER A 255 -1.10 -9.28 12.03
CA SER A 255 -0.83 -9.21 13.48
C SER A 255 0.41 -8.38 13.80
N VAL A 256 1.47 -8.50 13.00
CA VAL A 256 2.67 -7.65 13.12
C VAL A 256 2.32 -6.20 12.77
N ALA A 257 1.54 -5.97 11.71
CA ALA A 257 1.07 -4.63 11.34
C ALA A 257 0.30 -3.96 12.49
N LEU A 258 -0.62 -4.68 13.14
CA LEU A 258 -1.35 -4.19 14.33
C LEU A 258 -0.38 -3.81 15.46
N ARG A 259 0.58 -4.67 15.80
CA ARG A 259 1.55 -4.38 16.89
C ARG A 259 2.47 -3.21 16.56
N LEU A 260 2.84 -3.02 15.28
CA LEU A 260 3.61 -1.87 14.84
C LEU A 260 2.84 -0.56 15.02
N LEU A 261 1.56 -0.53 14.65
CA LEU A 261 0.71 0.65 14.84
C LEU A 261 0.54 1.02 16.32
N LEU A 262 0.37 0.03 17.19
CA LEU A 262 0.33 0.27 18.64
C LEU A 262 1.66 0.80 19.16
N ARG A 263 2.80 0.27 18.68
CA ARG A 263 4.14 0.79 19.04
C ARG A 263 4.33 2.23 18.54
N GLN A 264 3.74 2.59 17.41
CA GLN A 264 3.71 3.96 16.87
C GLN A 264 2.66 4.85 17.57
N ASN A 265 2.01 4.36 18.62
CA ASN A 265 1.06 5.10 19.46
C ASN A 265 -0.23 5.54 18.74
N TYR A 266 -0.65 4.82 17.70
CA TYR A 266 -1.98 5.00 17.09
C TYR A 266 -3.09 4.47 18.02
N ARG A 267 -4.28 5.08 17.95
CA ARG A 267 -5.50 4.50 18.53
C ARG A 267 -6.07 3.50 17.53
N VAL A 268 -5.94 2.21 17.84
CA VAL A 268 -6.24 1.13 16.90
C VAL A 268 -7.57 0.45 17.25
N THR A 269 -8.43 0.26 16.25
CA THR A 269 -9.54 -0.69 16.28
C THR A 269 -9.27 -1.76 15.23
N ALA A 270 -9.28 -3.03 15.64
CA ALA A 270 -9.10 -4.15 14.74
C ALA A 270 -10.45 -4.57 14.13
N PHE A 271 -10.43 -4.90 12.85
CA PHE A 271 -11.59 -5.36 12.10
C PHE A 271 -11.30 -6.69 11.42
N TYR A 272 -12.12 -7.69 11.72
CA TYR A 272 -12.17 -8.96 11.01
C TYR A 272 -13.27 -8.89 9.94
N LEU A 273 -12.90 -9.12 8.67
CA LEU A 273 -13.86 -9.13 7.56
C LEU A 273 -14.39 -10.54 7.34
N ARG A 274 -15.68 -10.76 7.64
CA ARG A 274 -16.35 -12.04 7.38
C ARG A 274 -16.86 -12.05 5.94
N ILE A 275 -16.12 -12.74 5.06
CA ILE A 275 -16.41 -12.85 3.62
C ILE A 275 -16.73 -14.28 3.14
N TRP A 276 -16.56 -15.29 4.00
CA TRP A 276 -16.83 -16.69 3.64
C TRP A 276 -18.31 -16.91 3.36
N LEU A 277 -18.67 -17.55 2.24
CA LEU A 277 -20.06 -17.83 1.86
C LEU A 277 -20.52 -19.17 2.45
N GLU A 278 -20.91 -19.14 3.72
CA GLU A 278 -21.24 -20.32 4.52
C GLU A 278 -22.43 -21.10 3.94
N ASP A 279 -23.48 -20.40 3.50
CA ASP A 279 -24.68 -21.02 2.95
C ASP A 279 -24.45 -21.70 1.59
N GLU A 280 -23.52 -21.19 0.78
CA GLU A 280 -23.26 -21.69 -0.59
C GLU A 280 -22.13 -22.72 -0.63
N LEU A 281 -21.10 -22.56 0.20
CA LEU A 281 -19.86 -23.35 0.14
C LEU A 281 -19.61 -24.24 1.36
N SER A 282 -20.57 -24.34 2.29
CA SER A 282 -20.48 -25.24 3.46
C SER A 282 -20.19 -26.70 3.09
N HIS A 283 -20.58 -27.13 1.89
CA HIS A 283 -20.35 -28.49 1.41
C HIS A 283 -18.92 -28.74 0.90
N LEU A 284 -18.15 -27.68 0.60
CA LEU A 284 -16.79 -27.79 0.04
C LEU A 284 -15.68 -27.85 1.11
N GLY A 285 -16.00 -27.63 2.39
CA GLY A 285 -15.00 -27.73 3.44
C GLY A 285 -15.46 -27.20 4.80
N GLN A 286 -14.63 -27.42 5.81
CA GLN A 286 -14.81 -26.81 7.13
C GLN A 286 -14.54 -25.31 7.03
N CYS A 287 -15.42 -24.52 7.64
CA CYS A 287 -15.37 -23.09 7.58
C CYS A 287 -14.17 -22.54 8.37
N PRO A 288 -13.17 -21.87 7.74
CA PRO A 288 -11.95 -21.47 8.44
C PRO A 288 -12.11 -20.24 9.34
N TRP A 289 -13.23 -19.50 9.21
CA TRP A 289 -13.32 -18.17 9.80
C TRP A 289 -13.32 -18.19 11.34
N GLU A 290 -13.88 -19.24 11.96
CA GLU A 290 -13.88 -19.35 13.43
C GLU A 290 -12.45 -19.47 13.99
N ASP A 291 -11.61 -20.28 13.34
CA ASP A 291 -10.19 -20.43 13.72
C ASP A 291 -9.43 -19.12 13.50
N ASP A 292 -9.66 -18.44 12.37
CA ASP A 292 -9.04 -17.15 12.07
C ASP A 292 -9.47 -16.06 13.05
N TYR A 293 -10.76 -16.02 13.38
CA TYR A 293 -11.32 -15.07 14.33
C TYR A 293 -10.84 -15.33 15.76
N ALA A 294 -10.71 -16.59 16.17
CA ALA A 294 -10.13 -16.96 17.46
C ALA A 294 -8.67 -16.49 17.57
N VAL A 295 -7.89 -16.61 16.48
CA VAL A 295 -6.53 -16.06 16.41
C VAL A 295 -6.54 -14.54 16.48
N CYS A 296 -7.44 -13.85 15.76
CA CYS A 296 -7.58 -12.40 15.83
C CYS A 296 -7.83 -11.94 17.27
N ARG A 297 -8.76 -12.61 17.96
CA ARG A 297 -9.09 -12.32 19.35
C ARG A 297 -7.87 -12.47 20.27
N ALA A 298 -7.17 -13.59 20.17
CA ALA A 298 -5.97 -13.82 20.96
C ALA A 298 -4.87 -12.76 20.70
N VAL A 299 -4.70 -12.34 19.45
CA VAL A 299 -3.76 -11.26 19.09
C VAL A 299 -4.17 -9.93 19.71
N CYS A 300 -5.47 -9.59 19.69
CA CYS A 300 -5.99 -8.35 20.26
C CYS A 300 -5.91 -8.33 21.80
N GLU A 301 -6.25 -9.43 22.47
CA GLU A 301 -6.13 -9.61 23.93
C GLU A 301 -4.67 -9.42 24.37
N GLU A 302 -3.72 -10.11 23.73
CA GLU A 302 -2.29 -10.01 24.04
C GLU A 302 -1.70 -8.63 23.74
N ALA A 303 -2.31 -7.89 22.80
CA ALA A 303 -1.90 -6.53 22.44
C ALA A 303 -2.41 -5.44 23.40
N GLY A 304 -3.03 -5.83 24.52
CA GLY A 304 -3.58 -4.90 25.52
C GLY A 304 -5.07 -4.63 25.33
N ASP A 305 -5.84 -5.69 25.03
CA ASP A 305 -7.29 -5.65 24.84
C ASP A 305 -7.75 -4.65 23.77
N VAL A 306 -7.08 -4.68 22.62
CA VAL A 306 -7.44 -3.86 21.45
C VAL A 306 -8.88 -4.21 21.00
N PRO A 307 -9.77 -3.23 20.78
CA PRO A 307 -11.12 -3.50 20.30
C PRO A 307 -11.10 -4.29 18.99
N LEU A 308 -11.83 -5.41 18.94
CA LEU A 308 -11.97 -6.26 17.76
C LEU A 308 -13.44 -6.34 17.34
N GLU A 309 -13.70 -5.88 16.12
CA GLU A 309 -15.03 -5.91 15.52
C GLU A 309 -15.09 -6.84 14.32
N THR A 310 -16.28 -7.40 14.08
CA THR A 310 -16.53 -8.21 12.88
C THR A 310 -17.44 -7.43 11.94
N VAL A 311 -17.02 -7.29 10.69
CA VAL A 311 -17.86 -6.72 9.62
C VAL A 311 -18.19 -7.82 8.63
N SER A 312 -19.48 -8.12 8.50
CA SER A 312 -19.95 -9.07 7.48
C SER A 312 -20.02 -8.36 6.14
N LEU A 313 -19.28 -8.87 5.15
CA LEU A 313 -19.29 -8.40 3.77
C LEU A 313 -19.64 -9.54 2.81
N GLN A 314 -20.35 -10.57 3.27
CA GLN A 314 -20.66 -11.78 2.51
C GLN A 314 -21.41 -11.47 1.22
N ASP A 315 -22.50 -10.68 1.29
CA ASP A 315 -23.29 -10.31 0.11
C ASP A 315 -22.46 -9.48 -0.88
N GLN A 316 -21.75 -8.47 -0.40
CA GLN A 316 -20.89 -7.64 -1.23
C GLN A 316 -19.78 -8.46 -1.87
N TYR A 317 -19.23 -9.44 -1.16
CA TYR A 317 -18.19 -10.34 -1.67
C TYR A 317 -18.74 -11.25 -2.78
N ARG A 318 -19.91 -11.85 -2.55
CA ARG A 318 -20.60 -12.67 -3.56
C ARG A 318 -20.87 -11.86 -4.83
N ASP A 319 -21.42 -10.67 -4.67
CA ASP A 319 -21.88 -9.84 -5.79
C ASP A 319 -20.70 -9.21 -6.55
N ARG A 320 -19.64 -8.78 -5.86
CA ARG A 320 -18.54 -8.02 -6.49
C ARG A 320 -17.30 -8.83 -6.85
N VAL A 321 -17.06 -9.99 -6.21
CA VAL A 321 -15.86 -10.82 -6.41
C VAL A 321 -16.22 -12.20 -6.95
N VAL A 322 -17.15 -12.93 -6.32
CA VAL A 322 -17.53 -14.28 -6.79
C VAL A 322 -18.20 -14.19 -8.15
N SER A 323 -19.19 -13.31 -8.32
CA SER A 323 -19.88 -13.13 -9.60
C SER A 323 -18.90 -12.75 -10.72
N TYR A 324 -17.99 -11.80 -10.47
CA TYR A 324 -16.89 -11.48 -11.40
C TYR A 324 -16.06 -12.72 -11.76
N THR A 325 -15.63 -13.49 -10.76
CA THR A 325 -14.77 -14.66 -10.96
C THR A 325 -15.47 -15.72 -11.80
N VAL A 326 -16.73 -16.01 -11.49
CA VAL A 326 -17.56 -17.01 -12.18
C VAL A 326 -17.87 -16.57 -13.60
N ASP A 327 -18.21 -15.30 -13.82
CA ASP A 327 -18.54 -14.77 -15.14
C ASP A 327 -17.32 -14.73 -16.07
N ASP A 328 -16.16 -14.30 -15.56
CA ASP A 328 -14.91 -14.33 -16.33
C ASP A 328 -14.50 -15.76 -16.67
N ALA A 329 -14.56 -16.67 -15.69
CA ALA A 329 -14.28 -18.09 -15.91
C ALA A 329 -15.22 -18.71 -16.94
N ARG A 330 -16.52 -18.38 -16.90
CA ARG A 330 -17.53 -18.84 -17.88
C ARG A 330 -17.22 -18.34 -19.29
N ARG A 331 -16.68 -17.13 -19.45
CA ARG A 331 -16.21 -16.60 -20.73
C ARG A 331 -14.91 -17.25 -21.21
N GLY A 332 -14.36 -18.18 -20.42
CA GLY A 332 -13.10 -18.83 -20.71
C GLY A 332 -11.90 -17.98 -20.30
N ARG A 333 -12.04 -16.86 -19.58
CA ARG A 333 -10.92 -16.08 -19.04
C ARG A 333 -10.31 -16.76 -17.80
N THR A 334 -9.15 -16.30 -17.38
CA THR A 334 -8.53 -16.67 -16.10
C THR A 334 -8.62 -15.45 -15.16
N PRO A 335 -9.61 -15.38 -14.26
CA PRO A 335 -9.82 -14.21 -13.41
C PRO A 335 -8.75 -14.06 -12.33
N ASN A 336 -8.58 -12.83 -11.83
CA ASN A 336 -7.78 -12.54 -10.63
C ASN A 336 -8.66 -11.92 -9.53
N PRO A 337 -9.27 -12.74 -8.64
CA PRO A 337 -10.17 -12.23 -7.62
C PRO A 337 -9.49 -11.44 -6.51
N ASP A 338 -8.17 -11.59 -6.31
CA ASP A 338 -7.46 -10.88 -5.23
C ASP A 338 -7.28 -9.39 -5.56
N VAL A 339 -6.99 -9.03 -6.82
CA VAL A 339 -6.96 -7.62 -7.26
C VAL A 339 -8.33 -6.96 -7.02
N VAL A 340 -9.40 -7.64 -7.43
CA VAL A 340 -10.78 -7.17 -7.29
C VAL A 340 -11.22 -7.10 -5.83
N CYS A 341 -10.82 -8.06 -5.00
CA CYS A 341 -11.10 -8.07 -3.57
C CYS A 341 -10.46 -6.86 -2.87
N ASN A 342 -9.21 -6.51 -3.19
CA ASN A 342 -8.55 -5.36 -2.60
C ASN A 342 -9.29 -4.06 -2.96
N SER A 343 -9.55 -3.82 -4.26
CA SER A 343 -10.16 -2.56 -4.71
C SER A 343 -11.64 -2.43 -4.35
N ARG A 344 -12.42 -3.53 -4.36
CA ARG A 344 -13.87 -3.46 -4.15
C ARG A 344 -14.32 -3.80 -2.74
N ILE A 345 -13.58 -4.65 -2.01
CA ILE A 345 -13.98 -5.13 -0.68
C ILE A 345 -13.14 -4.45 0.40
N LYS A 346 -11.83 -4.69 0.45
CA LYS A 346 -10.97 -4.19 1.55
C LYS A 346 -10.86 -2.67 1.59
N PHE A 347 -10.73 -2.03 0.43
CA PHE A 347 -10.63 -0.57 0.31
C PHE A 347 -11.84 0.03 -0.39
N GLY A 348 -12.93 -0.72 -0.50
CA GLY A 348 -14.22 -0.28 -1.06
C GLY A 348 -15.33 -0.47 -0.03
N CYS A 349 -16.01 -1.62 -0.07
CA CYS A 349 -17.14 -1.90 0.83
C CYS A 349 -16.81 -1.75 2.32
N PHE A 350 -15.56 -2.04 2.73
CA PHE A 350 -15.15 -1.80 4.10
C PHE A 350 -15.07 -0.30 4.44
N TYR A 351 -14.63 0.54 3.50
CA TYR A 351 -14.63 2.00 3.69
C TYR A 351 -16.05 2.51 3.87
N ASP A 352 -16.98 2.03 3.04
CA ASP A 352 -18.42 2.33 3.17
C ASP A 352 -18.95 1.87 4.54
N ALA A 353 -18.55 0.69 5.00
CA ALA A 353 -19.00 0.12 6.28
C ALA A 353 -18.49 0.88 7.52
N ILE A 354 -17.39 1.63 7.40
CA ILE A 354 -16.84 2.46 8.48
C ILE A 354 -17.07 3.95 8.25
N GLU A 355 -17.83 4.32 7.23
CA GLU A 355 -18.18 5.71 6.96
C GLU A 355 -18.89 6.33 8.17
N GLY A 356 -18.51 7.57 8.53
CA GLY A 356 -19.05 8.26 9.71
C GLY A 356 -18.48 7.83 11.07
N ARG A 357 -17.56 6.86 11.11
CA ARG A 357 -16.91 6.40 12.36
C ARG A 357 -15.62 7.15 12.71
N ASN A 358 -15.28 8.20 11.95
CA ASN A 358 -14.15 9.09 12.16
C ASN A 358 -12.79 8.38 12.31
N PHE A 359 -12.53 7.35 11.49
CA PHE A 359 -11.18 6.80 11.36
C PHE A 359 -10.34 7.65 10.40
N ASP A 360 -9.16 8.08 10.85
CA ASP A 360 -8.21 8.82 10.04
C ASP A 360 -7.61 7.92 8.94
N TYR A 361 -7.29 6.68 9.30
CA TYR A 361 -6.66 5.73 8.39
C TYR A 361 -7.26 4.32 8.46
N VAL A 362 -7.10 3.58 7.37
CA VAL A 362 -7.27 2.13 7.31
C VAL A 362 -5.91 1.49 7.10
N ALA A 363 -5.56 0.48 7.90
CA ALA A 363 -4.30 -0.23 7.71
C ALA A 363 -4.51 -1.70 7.37
N SER A 364 -3.54 -2.26 6.65
CA SER A 364 -3.51 -3.69 6.34
C SER A 364 -2.08 -4.22 6.30
N GLY A 365 -1.91 -5.52 6.49
CA GLY A 365 -0.61 -6.19 6.42
C GLY A 365 -0.10 -6.42 4.99
N HIS A 366 -0.39 -5.53 4.03
CA HIS A 366 0.15 -5.66 2.68
C HIS A 366 1.60 -5.18 2.61
N TYR A 367 2.38 -5.82 1.74
CA TYR A 367 3.75 -5.44 1.40
C TYR A 367 3.73 -4.51 0.18
N ALA A 368 3.53 -3.22 0.41
CA ALA A 368 3.70 -2.16 -0.58
C ALA A 368 4.03 -0.86 0.15
N ARG A 369 4.75 0.05 -0.51
CA ARG A 369 5.08 1.37 0.04
C ARG A 369 4.12 2.42 -0.52
N LEU A 370 3.90 3.48 0.25
CA LEU A 370 3.13 4.64 -0.16
C LEU A 370 4.02 5.87 0.04
N GLU A 371 4.10 6.73 -0.96
CA GLU A 371 4.87 7.96 -0.91
C GLU A 371 3.98 9.14 -1.29
N GLU A 372 4.17 10.29 -0.66
CA GLU A 372 3.42 11.51 -1.00
C GLU A 372 3.92 12.09 -2.33
N GLY A 373 3.00 12.28 -3.27
CA GLY A 373 3.27 12.75 -4.64
C GLY A 373 3.00 14.23 -4.88
N GLY A 374 2.72 15.03 -3.84
CA GLY A 374 2.26 16.42 -3.95
C GLY A 374 0.75 16.55 -3.79
N THR A 375 0.13 17.53 -4.45
CA THR A 375 -1.32 17.74 -4.47
C THR A 375 -1.87 17.76 -5.90
N ASP A 376 -3.12 17.31 -6.07
CA ASP A 376 -3.85 17.44 -7.32
C ASP A 376 -4.43 18.85 -7.52
N SER A 377 -5.08 19.08 -8.67
CA SER A 377 -5.70 20.37 -9.01
C SER A 377 -6.77 20.82 -8.01
N ASP A 378 -7.38 19.88 -7.31
CA ASP A 378 -8.43 20.12 -6.32
C ASP A 378 -7.84 20.31 -4.91
N GLY A 379 -6.51 20.35 -4.78
CA GLY A 379 -5.78 20.53 -3.53
C GLY A 379 -5.66 19.27 -2.66
N ASN A 380 -6.08 18.10 -3.16
CA ASN A 380 -5.99 16.86 -2.40
C ASN A 380 -4.61 16.22 -2.56
N ALA A 381 -4.12 15.56 -1.50
CA ALA A 381 -2.84 14.85 -1.54
C ALA A 381 -2.81 13.75 -2.62
N ILE A 382 -1.77 13.72 -3.45
CA ILE A 382 -1.51 12.59 -4.35
C ILE A 382 -0.69 11.57 -3.57
N VAL A 383 -1.07 10.30 -3.64
CA VAL A 383 -0.33 9.18 -3.05
C VAL A 383 0.14 8.25 -4.15
N ARG A 384 1.44 7.97 -4.15
CA ARG A 384 2.09 7.05 -5.09
C ARG A 384 2.21 5.67 -4.45
N LEU A 385 1.97 4.64 -5.24
CA LEU A 385 2.10 3.24 -4.79
C LEU A 385 3.42 2.69 -5.28
N HIS A 386 4.26 2.22 -4.37
CA HIS A 386 5.58 1.66 -4.68
C HIS A 386 5.68 0.20 -4.27
N ARG A 387 6.58 -0.54 -4.92
CA ARG A 387 6.85 -1.93 -4.58
C ARG A 387 7.43 -2.07 -3.18
N ALA A 388 7.24 -3.22 -2.54
CA ALA A 388 7.99 -3.55 -1.33
C ALA A 388 9.44 -3.96 -1.66
N PRO A 389 10.39 -3.81 -0.72
CA PRO A 389 11.78 -4.26 -0.91
C PRO A 389 11.92 -5.78 -1.02
N ASP A 390 10.93 -6.55 -0.54
CA ASP A 390 10.87 -8.00 -0.75
C ASP A 390 10.25 -8.31 -2.13
N PRO A 391 11.04 -8.72 -3.14
CA PRO A 391 10.51 -8.93 -4.48
C PRO A 391 9.55 -10.12 -4.56
N VAL A 392 9.60 -11.06 -3.61
CA VAL A 392 8.72 -12.23 -3.58
C VAL A 392 7.40 -11.90 -2.90
N LYS A 393 7.43 -11.06 -1.87
CA LYS A 393 6.23 -10.65 -1.13
C LYS A 393 5.59 -9.37 -1.60
N ASP A 394 6.24 -8.59 -2.46
CA ASP A 394 5.70 -7.38 -3.08
C ASP A 394 4.27 -7.59 -3.60
N GLN A 395 3.34 -6.83 -3.03
CA GLN A 395 1.91 -6.91 -3.27
C GLN A 395 1.35 -5.71 -4.04
N SER A 396 2.21 -4.81 -4.53
CA SER A 396 1.80 -3.70 -5.42
C SER A 396 0.98 -4.20 -6.61
N TYR A 397 1.30 -5.39 -7.17
CA TYR A 397 0.52 -6.03 -8.23
C TYR A 397 -0.97 -6.19 -7.87
N PHE A 398 -1.29 -6.63 -6.65
CA PHE A 398 -2.67 -6.83 -6.21
C PHE A 398 -3.36 -5.53 -5.77
N LEU A 399 -2.61 -4.45 -5.64
CA LEU A 399 -3.08 -3.12 -5.25
C LEU A 399 -3.12 -2.15 -6.44
N SER A 400 -2.73 -2.61 -7.62
CA SER A 400 -2.59 -1.82 -8.86
C SER A 400 -3.89 -1.26 -9.42
N ALA A 401 -5.04 -1.68 -8.88
CA ALA A 401 -6.38 -1.20 -9.24
C ALA A 401 -6.98 -0.28 -8.16
N LEU A 402 -6.18 0.20 -7.20
CA LEU A 402 -6.62 1.19 -6.22
C LEU A 402 -6.63 2.60 -6.82
N THR A 403 -7.58 3.40 -6.35
CA THR A 403 -7.76 4.80 -6.76
C THR A 403 -7.12 5.76 -5.75
N GLN A 404 -6.86 7.01 -6.16
CA GLN A 404 -6.35 8.04 -5.23
C GLN A 404 -7.18 8.21 -3.95
N PRO A 405 -8.53 8.30 -4.00
CA PRO A 405 -9.35 8.37 -2.78
C PRO A 405 -9.14 7.19 -1.82
N GLN A 406 -8.84 6.00 -2.37
CA GLN A 406 -8.55 4.81 -1.58
C GLN A 406 -7.15 4.87 -0.97
N LEU A 407 -6.15 5.24 -1.78
CA LEU A 407 -4.75 5.30 -1.33
C LEU A 407 -4.49 6.40 -0.29
N ARG A 408 -5.18 7.54 -0.37
CA ARG A 408 -5.06 8.65 0.61
C ARG A 408 -5.36 8.25 2.05
N ARG A 409 -6.17 7.22 2.25
CA ARG A 409 -6.65 6.80 3.56
C ARG A 409 -5.98 5.52 4.05
N VAL A 410 -5.05 4.94 3.29
CA VAL A 410 -4.47 3.63 3.61
C VAL A 410 -3.05 3.74 4.16
N ILE A 411 -2.72 2.87 5.13
CA ILE A 411 -1.37 2.68 5.64
C ILE A 411 -0.96 1.21 5.45
N PHE A 412 0.29 0.99 5.02
CA PHE A 412 0.90 -0.33 4.93
C PHE A 412 2.11 -0.45 5.86
N PRO A 413 1.92 -0.84 7.14
CA PRO A 413 3.00 -0.86 8.13
C PRO A 413 4.18 -1.79 7.77
N LEU A 414 3.97 -2.74 6.86
CA LEU A 414 4.99 -3.70 6.42
C LEU A 414 5.69 -3.28 5.13
N GLY A 415 5.33 -2.14 4.53
CA GLY A 415 5.77 -1.73 3.20
C GLY A 415 7.28 -1.67 3.01
N ASN A 416 8.02 -1.37 4.07
CA ASN A 416 9.47 -1.22 4.09
C ASN A 416 10.22 -2.48 4.59
N MET A 417 9.54 -3.63 4.70
CA MET A 417 10.08 -4.80 5.39
C MET A 417 10.23 -6.02 4.47
N LEU A 418 11.27 -6.80 4.73
CA LEU A 418 11.40 -8.16 4.23
C LEU A 418 10.50 -9.11 5.02
N LYS A 419 10.06 -10.20 4.39
CA LYS A 419 9.26 -11.22 5.08
C LYS A 419 9.98 -11.81 6.30
N THR A 420 11.28 -11.97 6.21
CA THR A 420 12.14 -12.48 7.27
C THR A 420 12.13 -11.56 8.49
N GLU A 421 12.11 -10.25 8.28
CA GLU A 421 12.03 -9.25 9.35
C GLU A 421 10.66 -9.27 10.02
N VAL A 422 9.58 -9.39 9.23
CA VAL A 422 8.22 -9.54 9.78
C VAL A 422 8.11 -10.81 10.64
N ARG A 423 8.73 -11.92 10.23
CA ARG A 423 8.77 -13.15 11.05
C ARG A 423 9.59 -12.98 12.33
N ALA A 424 10.69 -12.21 12.28
CA ALA A 424 11.47 -11.89 13.46
C ALA A 424 10.67 -11.03 14.45
N LEU A 425 9.98 -9.99 13.96
CA LEU A 425 9.07 -9.18 14.79
C LEU A 425 7.93 -10.00 15.38
N ALA A 426 7.36 -10.93 14.61
CA ALA A 426 6.32 -11.82 15.14
C ALA A 426 6.81 -12.66 16.33
N ALA A 427 8.08 -13.08 16.32
CA ALA A 427 8.69 -13.76 17.45
C ALA A 427 9.02 -12.80 18.60
N GLU A 428 9.54 -11.60 18.32
CA GLU A 428 9.83 -10.55 19.31
C GLU A 428 8.57 -10.10 20.06
N PHE A 429 7.45 -9.96 19.34
CA PHE A 429 6.16 -9.58 19.91
C PHE A 429 5.47 -10.74 20.62
N GLU A 430 6.08 -11.93 20.59
CA GLU A 430 5.58 -13.19 21.16
C GLU A 430 4.23 -13.65 20.60
N LEU A 431 3.87 -13.17 19.40
CA LEU A 431 2.54 -13.35 18.80
C LEU A 431 2.06 -14.80 18.86
N PRO A 432 0.77 -15.03 19.17
CA PRO A 432 0.21 -16.39 19.32
C PRO A 432 0.23 -17.14 17.99
N ASN A 433 0.14 -16.43 16.86
CA ASN A 433 0.16 -16.98 15.52
C ASN A 433 1.52 -16.96 14.83
N ARG A 434 2.62 -16.61 15.51
CA ARG A 434 3.96 -16.44 14.89
C ARG A 434 4.45 -17.62 14.03
N ASN A 435 4.04 -18.84 14.37
CA ASN A 435 4.40 -20.07 13.67
C ASN A 435 3.44 -20.46 12.54
N ARG A 436 2.33 -19.71 12.36
CA ARG A 436 1.32 -20.00 11.33
C ARG A 436 1.94 -19.81 9.94
N PRO A 437 1.79 -20.76 9.00
CA PRO A 437 2.26 -20.58 7.63
C PRO A 437 1.53 -19.44 6.94
N ASP A 438 2.15 -18.88 5.90
CA ASP A 438 1.47 -17.93 5.01
C ASP A 438 0.28 -18.64 4.34
N SER A 439 -0.84 -17.93 4.22
CA SER A 439 -1.99 -18.40 3.45
C SER A 439 -1.55 -18.70 2.00
N GLN A 440 -1.90 -19.89 1.51
CA GLN A 440 -1.66 -20.33 0.14
C GLN A 440 -3.01 -20.41 -0.57
N GLY A 441 -3.08 -19.93 -1.80
CA GLY A 441 -4.33 -19.87 -2.57
C GLY A 441 -5.07 -18.54 -2.44
N LEU A 442 -6.26 -18.47 -3.04
CA LEU A 442 -7.10 -17.27 -3.03
C LEU A 442 -7.60 -16.97 -1.63
N CYS A 443 -7.56 -15.70 -1.23
CA CYS A 443 -7.79 -15.24 0.15
C CYS A 443 -9.08 -15.78 0.79
N PHE A 444 -10.12 -16.03 -0.01
CA PHE A 444 -11.45 -16.43 0.46
C PHE A 444 -11.72 -17.93 0.41
N LEU A 445 -10.93 -18.72 -0.32
CA LEU A 445 -11.19 -20.16 -0.47
C LEU A 445 -10.58 -20.99 0.66
N GLY A 446 -9.70 -20.39 1.46
CA GLY A 446 -9.01 -21.11 2.54
C GLY A 446 -8.24 -22.31 1.97
N LYS A 447 -8.73 -23.52 2.26
CA LYS A 447 -8.13 -24.78 1.78
C LYS A 447 -8.82 -25.39 0.55
N VAL A 448 -9.95 -24.82 0.12
CA VAL A 448 -10.71 -25.29 -1.04
C VAL A 448 -9.92 -24.99 -2.31
N LYS A 449 -9.86 -25.94 -3.25
CA LYS A 449 -9.17 -25.71 -4.52
C LYS A 449 -10.01 -24.83 -5.43
N PHE A 450 -9.34 -24.04 -6.26
CA PHE A 450 -10.05 -23.16 -7.20
C PHE A 450 -10.94 -23.92 -8.18
N ASP A 451 -10.47 -25.06 -8.71
CA ASP A 451 -11.27 -25.92 -9.61
C ASP A 451 -12.54 -26.46 -8.92
N GLU A 452 -12.45 -26.83 -7.63
CA GLU A 452 -13.61 -27.30 -6.85
C GLU A 452 -14.61 -26.17 -6.64
N PHE A 453 -14.12 -24.95 -6.39
CA PHE A 453 -14.96 -23.75 -6.34
C PHE A 453 -15.66 -23.51 -7.68
N LEU A 454 -14.95 -23.50 -8.80
CA LEU A 454 -15.57 -23.26 -10.11
C LEU A 454 -16.60 -24.35 -10.46
N SER A 455 -16.29 -25.61 -10.16
CA SER A 455 -17.21 -26.74 -10.36
C SER A 455 -18.52 -26.56 -9.59
N ALA A 456 -18.48 -26.01 -8.36
CA ALA A 456 -19.68 -25.77 -7.57
C ALA A 456 -20.64 -24.72 -8.17
N TYR A 457 -20.12 -23.74 -8.93
CA TYR A 457 -20.94 -22.69 -9.56
C TYR A 457 -21.25 -22.94 -11.04
N LEU A 458 -20.29 -23.50 -11.78
CA LEU A 458 -20.37 -23.67 -13.23
C LEU A 458 -20.64 -25.12 -13.65
N GLY A 459 -20.39 -26.10 -12.77
CA GLY A 459 -20.41 -27.51 -13.12
C GLY A 459 -19.26 -27.90 -14.05
N ASP A 460 -19.44 -29.01 -14.76
CA ASP A 460 -18.56 -29.44 -15.84
C ASP A 460 -19.24 -29.16 -17.18
N ASP A 461 -18.46 -28.67 -18.15
CA ASP A 461 -18.87 -28.45 -19.53
C ASP A 461 -17.82 -29.07 -20.47
N PRO A 462 -17.91 -30.40 -20.72
CA PRO A 462 -16.89 -31.11 -21.46
C PRO A 462 -16.77 -30.65 -22.91
N GLY A 463 -15.54 -30.49 -23.37
CA GLY A 463 -15.22 -30.03 -24.73
C GLY A 463 -13.96 -30.70 -25.27
N ASP A 464 -13.66 -30.45 -26.54
CA ASP A 464 -12.55 -31.09 -27.23
C ASP A 464 -11.21 -30.37 -26.94
N ILE A 465 -10.14 -31.15 -26.86
CA ILE A 465 -8.77 -30.61 -26.83
C ILE A 465 -8.16 -30.78 -28.21
N LEU A 466 -7.78 -29.67 -28.83
CA LEU A 466 -7.27 -29.61 -30.20
C LEU A 466 -5.75 -29.40 -30.21
N ASP A 467 -5.06 -30.10 -31.09
CA ASP A 467 -3.66 -29.82 -31.40
C ASP A 467 -3.57 -28.56 -32.27
N ALA A 468 -2.78 -27.58 -31.83
CA ALA A 468 -2.61 -26.33 -32.53
C ALA A 468 -1.95 -26.48 -33.91
N ALA A 469 -1.27 -27.61 -34.18
CA ALA A 469 -0.58 -27.85 -35.44
C ALA A 469 -1.51 -28.27 -36.60
N ASP A 470 -2.58 -29.01 -36.31
CA ASP A 470 -3.44 -29.63 -37.32
C ASP A 470 -4.95 -29.61 -36.98
N ASN A 471 -5.35 -28.92 -35.89
CA ASN A 471 -6.71 -28.89 -35.33
C ASN A 471 -7.31 -30.27 -35.01
N ARG A 472 -6.49 -31.33 -34.94
CA ARG A 472 -7.00 -32.66 -34.61
C ARG A 472 -7.40 -32.74 -33.14
N ILE A 473 -8.52 -33.42 -32.89
CA ILE A 473 -8.94 -33.76 -31.53
C ILE A 473 -7.94 -34.76 -30.94
N ILE A 474 -7.26 -34.35 -29.88
CA ILE A 474 -6.22 -35.13 -29.18
C ILE A 474 -6.59 -35.41 -27.73
N GLY A 475 -7.76 -34.98 -27.27
CA GLY A 475 -8.25 -35.23 -25.91
C GLY A 475 -9.60 -34.56 -25.66
N ARG A 476 -10.04 -34.61 -24.40
CA ARG A 476 -11.25 -33.91 -23.93
C ARG A 476 -11.01 -33.28 -22.57
N HIS A 477 -11.49 -32.05 -22.39
CA HIS A 477 -11.48 -31.37 -21.10
C HIS A 477 -12.85 -31.45 -20.42
N ASN A 478 -12.90 -31.11 -19.13
CA ASN A 478 -14.16 -31.04 -18.37
C ASN A 478 -14.73 -29.62 -18.28
N GLY A 479 -14.03 -28.61 -18.80
CA GLY A 479 -14.50 -27.22 -18.84
C GLY A 479 -13.35 -26.25 -19.14
N LEU A 480 -13.62 -25.17 -19.87
CA LEU A 480 -12.62 -24.17 -20.22
C LEU A 480 -11.99 -23.50 -18.99
N TRP A 481 -12.77 -23.35 -17.92
CA TRP A 481 -12.38 -22.69 -16.68
C TRP A 481 -11.36 -23.48 -15.84
N TYR A 482 -11.13 -24.75 -16.14
CA TYR A 482 -10.06 -25.55 -15.52
C TYR A 482 -8.70 -25.39 -16.23
N HIS A 483 -8.67 -24.59 -17.30
CA HIS A 483 -7.50 -24.42 -18.15
C HIS A 483 -7.08 -22.95 -18.25
N THR A 484 -5.77 -22.69 -18.20
CA THR A 484 -5.18 -21.35 -18.32
C THR A 484 -4.09 -21.34 -19.39
N VAL A 485 -4.01 -20.29 -20.21
CA VAL A 485 -2.96 -20.16 -21.23
C VAL A 485 -1.57 -20.21 -20.59
N GLY A 486 -0.65 -20.96 -21.19
CA GLY A 486 0.67 -21.28 -20.65
C GLY A 486 0.69 -22.45 -19.66
N GLN A 487 -0.47 -23.03 -19.31
CA GLN A 487 -0.55 -24.19 -18.42
C GLN A 487 0.06 -25.43 -19.07
N ARG A 488 0.98 -26.06 -18.34
CA ARG A 488 1.58 -27.36 -18.69
C ARG A 488 1.02 -28.52 -17.87
N ARG A 489 0.85 -28.30 -16.55
CA ARG A 489 0.46 -29.36 -15.61
C ARG A 489 -1.02 -29.64 -15.75
N GLY A 490 -1.42 -30.91 -15.62
CA GLY A 490 -2.82 -31.34 -15.71
C GLY A 490 -3.32 -31.61 -17.14
N ILE A 491 -2.57 -31.24 -18.18
CA ILE A 491 -2.97 -31.47 -19.58
C ILE A 491 -2.73 -32.92 -20.02
N GLY A 492 -1.54 -33.48 -19.77
CA GLY A 492 -1.18 -34.83 -20.22
C GLY A 492 -2.21 -35.93 -19.89
N PRO A 493 -2.79 -35.97 -18.66
CA PRO A 493 -3.81 -36.96 -18.29
C PRO A 493 -5.14 -36.87 -19.05
N VAL A 494 -5.47 -35.72 -19.64
CA VAL A 494 -6.73 -35.49 -20.38
C VAL A 494 -6.56 -35.64 -21.90
N LEU A 495 -5.34 -35.93 -22.36
CA LEU A 495 -5.03 -36.26 -23.75
C LEU A 495 -5.17 -37.78 -24.01
N HIS A 496 -5.33 -38.13 -25.28
CA HIS A 496 -5.24 -39.50 -25.74
C HIS A 496 -3.86 -40.09 -25.43
N PRO A 497 -3.75 -41.38 -25.02
CA PRO A 497 -2.49 -41.95 -24.51
C PRO A 497 -1.28 -41.81 -25.44
N VAL A 498 -1.51 -41.90 -26.76
CA VAL A 498 -0.46 -41.73 -27.77
C VAL A 498 0.06 -40.30 -27.78
N GLU A 499 -0.82 -39.31 -27.66
CA GLU A 499 -0.49 -37.89 -27.69
C GLU A 499 0.21 -37.45 -26.40
N SER A 500 -0.24 -37.94 -25.25
CA SER A 500 0.41 -37.69 -23.94
C SER A 500 1.90 -38.09 -23.93
N SER A 501 2.29 -39.06 -24.77
CA SER A 501 3.67 -39.56 -24.87
C SER A 501 4.59 -38.70 -25.74
N LYS A 502 4.04 -37.77 -26.56
CA LYS A 502 4.79 -36.95 -27.52
C LYS A 502 5.47 -35.72 -26.91
N GLY A 503 5.45 -35.57 -25.58
CA GLY A 503 6.15 -34.51 -24.88
C GLY A 503 5.24 -33.66 -24.00
N PRO A 504 5.79 -32.60 -23.39
CA PRO A 504 5.00 -31.70 -22.59
C PRO A 504 4.08 -30.87 -23.49
N TRP A 505 2.79 -30.91 -23.22
CA TRP A 505 1.79 -30.07 -23.87
C TRP A 505 1.51 -28.82 -23.05
N TYR A 506 1.27 -27.71 -23.73
CA TYR A 506 0.92 -26.42 -23.16
C TYR A 506 -0.39 -25.92 -23.74
N VAL A 507 -1.25 -25.32 -22.91
CA VAL A 507 -2.41 -24.57 -23.40
C VAL A 507 -1.92 -23.31 -24.09
N VAL A 508 -2.30 -23.11 -25.36
CA VAL A 508 -1.89 -21.96 -26.17
C VAL A 508 -3.02 -20.98 -26.39
N ALA A 509 -4.26 -21.48 -26.44
CA ALA A 509 -5.46 -20.67 -26.57
C ALA A 509 -6.68 -21.41 -26.03
N LYS A 510 -7.77 -20.67 -25.84
CA LYS A 510 -9.10 -21.20 -25.54
C LYS A 510 -10.07 -20.63 -26.57
N ASP A 511 -10.97 -21.47 -27.07
CA ASP A 511 -12.05 -21.06 -27.97
C ASP A 511 -13.40 -21.30 -27.28
N PRO A 512 -13.98 -20.25 -26.65
CA PRO A 512 -15.29 -20.33 -26.04
C PRO A 512 -16.43 -20.63 -27.01
N ARG A 513 -16.28 -20.32 -28.31
CA ARG A 513 -17.35 -20.56 -29.31
C ARG A 513 -17.44 -22.04 -29.66
N ARG A 514 -16.29 -22.70 -29.84
CA ARG A 514 -16.20 -24.15 -30.11
C ARG A 514 -16.18 -25.00 -28.83
N ASN A 515 -16.18 -24.37 -27.65
CA ASN A 515 -15.90 -25.01 -26.36
C ASN A 515 -14.65 -25.92 -26.44
N ALA A 516 -13.54 -25.34 -26.89
CA ALA A 516 -12.31 -26.08 -27.15
C ALA A 516 -11.09 -25.47 -26.44
N VAL A 517 -10.19 -26.35 -25.98
CA VAL A 517 -8.87 -25.97 -25.48
C VAL A 517 -7.83 -26.32 -26.53
N ILE A 518 -7.04 -25.34 -26.96
CA ILE A 518 -6.01 -25.54 -27.95
C ILE A 518 -4.68 -25.73 -27.23
N VAL A 519 -3.95 -26.79 -27.57
CA VAL A 519 -2.67 -27.13 -26.95
C VAL A 519 -1.57 -27.36 -27.98
N SER A 520 -0.32 -27.16 -27.59
CA SER A 520 0.85 -27.44 -28.42
C SER A 520 1.98 -28.06 -27.59
N ASN A 521 2.69 -29.04 -28.17
CA ASN A 521 3.95 -29.54 -27.64
C ASN A 521 5.19 -28.83 -28.22
N ARG A 522 5.00 -27.89 -29.15
CA ARG A 522 6.05 -27.07 -29.82
C ARG A 522 6.05 -25.61 -29.36
N TYR A 523 5.43 -25.34 -28.21
CA TYR A 523 5.12 -23.99 -27.74
C TYR A 523 6.35 -23.08 -27.50
N TYR A 524 7.56 -23.65 -27.39
CA TYR A 524 8.81 -22.93 -27.22
C TYR A 524 9.82 -23.16 -28.35
N ASP A 525 9.43 -23.86 -29.41
CA ASP A 525 10.36 -24.16 -30.49
C ASP A 525 10.55 -22.89 -31.35
N GLU A 526 11.77 -22.39 -31.51
CA GLU A 526 12.00 -21.13 -32.25
C GLU A 526 12.35 -21.34 -33.74
N GLU A 527 12.51 -22.60 -34.16
CA GLU A 527 13.11 -22.99 -35.45
C GLU A 527 12.13 -23.59 -36.48
N GLU A 528 10.87 -23.88 -36.13
CA GLU A 528 9.86 -24.43 -37.06
C GLU A 528 8.77 -23.41 -37.41
N GLU A 529 8.32 -23.39 -38.68
CA GLU A 529 7.29 -22.48 -39.21
C GLU A 529 5.98 -22.48 -38.39
N GLY A 530 5.61 -23.60 -37.75
CA GLY A 530 4.43 -23.70 -36.89
C GLY A 530 4.59 -23.11 -35.48
N ALA A 531 5.82 -22.80 -35.04
CA ALA A 531 6.11 -22.32 -33.71
C ALA A 531 6.30 -20.79 -33.64
N ALA A 532 6.61 -20.16 -34.79
CA ALA A 532 6.55 -18.71 -34.98
C ALA A 532 5.15 -18.12 -34.70
N ALA A 533 4.08 -18.94 -34.85
CA ALA A 533 2.70 -18.53 -34.55
C ALA A 533 2.49 -18.14 -33.08
N PHE A 534 3.20 -18.78 -32.13
CA PHE A 534 3.06 -18.51 -30.69
C PHE A 534 3.99 -17.41 -30.19
N ASP A 535 5.01 -17.04 -30.96
CA ASP A 535 6.02 -16.10 -30.50
C ASP A 535 5.47 -14.70 -30.31
N LYS A 536 4.75 -14.19 -31.31
CA LYS A 536 4.09 -12.89 -31.23
C LYS A 536 3.02 -12.89 -30.14
N ALA A 537 2.28 -13.99 -29.99
CA ALA A 537 1.28 -14.17 -28.95
C ALA A 537 1.86 -14.33 -27.53
N ARG A 538 3.18 -14.27 -27.32
CA ARG A 538 3.79 -14.29 -25.98
C ARG A 538 4.43 -12.97 -25.59
N SER A 539 4.43 -11.99 -26.49
CA SER A 539 4.98 -10.67 -26.26
C SER A 539 4.03 -9.55 -26.66
N ASP A 540 3.08 -9.76 -27.57
CA ASP A 540 2.23 -8.71 -28.15
C ASP A 540 0.76 -9.00 -27.84
N PHE A 541 0.09 -8.12 -27.08
CA PHE A 541 -1.28 -8.33 -26.62
C PHE A 541 -2.03 -7.02 -26.39
N TYR A 542 -3.35 -7.12 -26.33
CA TYR A 542 -4.22 -5.98 -26.07
C TYR A 542 -4.66 -5.98 -24.60
N VAL A 543 -4.70 -4.80 -23.99
CA VAL A 543 -5.24 -4.59 -22.64
C VAL A 543 -6.43 -3.66 -22.71
N GLU A 544 -7.41 -3.93 -21.85
CA GLU A 544 -8.66 -3.17 -21.68
C GLU A 544 -8.80 -2.76 -20.21
N ASP A 545 -9.75 -1.86 -19.92
CA ASP A 545 -10.03 -1.37 -18.57
C ASP A 545 -8.80 -0.84 -17.82
N ILE A 546 -7.90 -0.14 -18.52
CA ILE A 546 -6.72 0.46 -17.92
C ILE A 546 -7.16 1.51 -16.91
N THR A 547 -6.71 1.33 -15.67
CA THR A 547 -6.86 2.26 -14.56
C THR A 547 -5.49 2.77 -14.13
N TRP A 548 -5.34 4.09 -14.10
CA TRP A 548 -4.12 4.76 -13.65
C TRP A 548 -4.27 5.17 -12.18
N ILE A 549 -3.27 4.82 -11.37
CA ILE A 549 -3.24 5.16 -9.95
C ILE A 549 -3.28 6.67 -9.77
N GLY A 550 -2.55 7.43 -10.59
CA GLY A 550 -2.56 8.89 -10.58
C GLY A 550 -3.87 9.53 -11.06
N GLY A 551 -4.89 8.75 -11.41
CA GLY A 551 -6.20 9.22 -11.89
C GLY A 551 -6.20 9.77 -13.32
N THR A 552 -5.02 9.98 -13.92
CA THR A 552 -4.88 10.46 -15.29
C THR A 552 -3.81 9.67 -16.04
N VAL A 553 -3.90 9.67 -17.38
CA VAL A 553 -2.90 9.02 -18.23
C VAL A 553 -1.51 9.63 -17.95
N PRO A 554 -0.48 8.81 -17.67
CA PRO A 554 0.88 9.27 -17.43
C PRO A 554 1.38 10.22 -18.52
N SER A 555 2.07 11.29 -18.12
CA SER A 555 2.59 12.31 -19.04
C SER A 555 3.50 11.72 -20.13
N MET A 556 4.21 10.63 -19.82
CA MET A 556 5.05 9.92 -20.77
C MET A 556 4.30 9.30 -21.95
N LEU A 557 2.97 9.12 -21.87
CA LEU A 557 2.12 8.64 -22.97
C LEU A 557 1.45 9.78 -23.73
N ARG A 558 1.59 11.03 -23.28
CA ARG A 558 1.02 12.21 -23.95
C ARG A 558 2.03 12.74 -24.98
N ARG A 559 1.58 13.10 -26.18
CA ARG A 559 2.40 13.93 -27.07
C ARG A 559 2.53 15.34 -26.47
N ALA A 560 3.73 15.91 -26.56
CA ALA A 560 3.90 17.34 -26.33
C ALA A 560 3.11 18.08 -27.42
N GLU A 561 2.25 19.01 -27.02
CA GLU A 561 1.65 19.93 -27.98
C GLU A 561 2.78 20.74 -28.61
N ASP A 562 2.85 20.76 -29.94
CA ASP A 562 3.77 21.63 -30.68
C ASP A 562 3.59 23.07 -30.16
N GLY A 563 4.68 23.66 -29.68
CA GLY A 563 4.67 24.86 -28.84
C GLY A 563 3.86 26.02 -29.40
N GLY A 564 2.95 26.54 -28.55
CA GLY A 564 2.33 27.85 -28.69
C GLY A 564 2.30 28.51 -27.31
N SER A 565 3.01 29.64 -27.19
CA SER A 565 3.13 30.47 -25.99
C SER A 565 1.80 31.03 -25.50
N ASP A 566 1.71 31.14 -24.17
CA ASP A 566 0.96 32.13 -23.38
C ASP A 566 -0.52 32.35 -23.71
N GLY A 567 -1.36 31.81 -22.81
CA GLY A 567 -2.61 32.40 -22.35
C GLY A 567 -3.72 32.57 -23.38
N GLU A 568 -4.71 31.68 -23.34
CA GLU A 568 -6.13 32.03 -23.45
C GLU A 568 -6.99 30.77 -23.21
N GLU A 569 -8.23 31.03 -22.85
CA GLU A 569 -9.24 30.18 -22.19
C GLU A 569 -9.50 28.80 -22.85
N GLU A 570 -9.89 27.83 -22.02
CA GLU A 570 -10.38 26.52 -22.42
C GLU A 570 -11.63 26.66 -23.31
N GLU A 571 -11.46 26.53 -24.63
CA GLU A 571 -12.58 26.34 -25.56
C GLU A 571 -12.88 24.84 -25.78
N GLU A 572 -14.15 24.48 -25.57
CA GLU A 572 -14.77 23.21 -25.93
C GLU A 572 -14.56 22.91 -27.43
N GLY A 573 -13.64 22.02 -27.77
CA GLY A 573 -13.42 21.61 -29.16
C GLY A 573 -12.10 20.93 -29.52
N ARG A 574 -11.21 20.64 -28.56
CA ARG A 574 -9.97 19.88 -28.86
C ARG A 574 -10.31 18.41 -29.14
N GLY A 575 -9.92 17.94 -30.33
CA GLY A 575 -10.00 16.52 -30.71
C GLY A 575 -9.25 15.60 -29.73
N PRO A 576 -9.43 14.27 -29.82
CA PRO A 576 -8.87 13.35 -28.85
C PRO A 576 -7.35 13.52 -28.73
N PRO A 577 -6.78 13.45 -27.52
CA PRO A 577 -5.34 13.56 -27.33
C PRO A 577 -4.62 12.50 -28.17
N LEU A 578 -3.64 12.92 -28.97
CA LEU A 578 -2.77 12.01 -29.69
C LEU A 578 -1.79 11.39 -28.70
N TRP A 579 -1.85 10.08 -28.54
CA TRP A 579 -0.97 9.34 -27.64
C TRP A 579 0.38 9.08 -28.31
N ARG A 580 1.43 8.91 -27.51
CA ARG A 580 2.70 8.33 -27.96
C ARG A 580 2.94 7.01 -27.25
N GLU A 581 3.77 6.17 -27.87
CA GLU A 581 4.26 4.94 -27.24
C GLU A 581 5.09 5.30 -25.99
N GLY A 582 4.83 4.62 -24.88
CA GLY A 582 5.56 4.76 -23.63
C GLY A 582 6.20 3.44 -23.22
N HIS A 583 7.36 3.50 -22.56
CA HIS A 583 8.08 2.32 -22.08
C HIS A 583 7.87 2.11 -20.59
N PHE A 584 7.64 0.88 -20.17
CA PHE A 584 7.30 0.52 -18.80
C PHE A 584 8.02 -0.75 -18.39
N ASP A 585 8.27 -0.87 -17.10
CA ASP A 585 8.47 -2.17 -16.48
C ASP A 585 7.11 -2.80 -16.20
N ILE A 586 6.92 -4.05 -16.59
CA ILE A 586 5.59 -4.69 -16.65
C ILE A 586 5.57 -5.99 -15.85
N LYS A 587 4.49 -6.17 -15.07
CA LYS A 587 4.12 -7.47 -14.48
C LYS A 587 2.78 -7.95 -15.01
N ILE A 588 2.75 -9.18 -15.49
CA ILE A 588 1.54 -9.86 -15.99
C ILE A 588 1.04 -10.95 -15.02
N ARG A 589 1.77 -11.17 -13.92
CA ARG A 589 1.44 -12.09 -12.83
C ARG A 589 2.21 -11.70 -11.58
N HIS A 590 1.68 -12.04 -10.41
CA HIS A 590 2.40 -11.83 -9.15
C HIS A 590 3.67 -12.69 -9.08
N GLY A 591 4.76 -12.09 -8.60
CA GLY A 591 6.06 -12.71 -8.44
C GLY A 591 7.20 -11.69 -8.51
N PRO A 592 8.46 -12.16 -8.40
CA PRO A 592 9.64 -11.29 -8.39
C PRO A 592 10.03 -10.80 -9.78
N ASN A 593 9.57 -11.47 -10.84
CA ASN A 593 9.96 -11.15 -12.21
C ASN A 593 9.19 -9.92 -12.71
N ILE A 594 9.91 -9.03 -13.37
CA ILE A 594 9.41 -7.87 -14.08
C ILE A 594 10.07 -7.86 -15.47
N VAL A 595 9.35 -7.41 -16.48
CA VAL A 595 9.80 -7.43 -17.87
C VAL A 595 9.54 -6.06 -18.47
N GLY A 596 10.54 -5.49 -19.13
CA GLY A 596 10.37 -4.24 -19.87
C GLY A 596 9.39 -4.42 -21.04
N GLY A 597 8.75 -3.35 -21.46
CA GLY A 597 7.91 -3.34 -22.64
C GLY A 597 7.42 -1.95 -22.99
N SER A 598 6.58 -1.87 -24.01
CA SER A 598 5.92 -0.65 -24.43
C SER A 598 4.41 -0.78 -24.42
N LEU A 599 3.74 0.36 -24.22
CA LEU A 599 2.29 0.52 -24.34
C LEU A 599 1.99 1.60 -25.38
N SER A 600 1.16 1.24 -26.35
CA SER A 600 0.55 2.17 -27.31
C SER A 600 -0.95 2.21 -27.06
N LEU A 601 -1.46 3.35 -26.58
CA LEU A 601 -2.89 3.54 -26.31
C LEU A 601 -3.71 3.56 -27.60
N ASP A 602 -4.91 3.01 -27.54
CA ASP A 602 -5.86 3.01 -28.64
C ASP A 602 -6.52 4.37 -28.78
N GLU A 603 -6.17 5.12 -29.83
CA GLU A 603 -6.72 6.46 -30.09
C GLU A 603 -8.24 6.47 -30.33
N SER A 604 -8.83 5.33 -30.68
CA SER A 604 -10.28 5.20 -30.85
C SER A 604 -11.04 5.12 -29.54
N ILE A 605 -10.35 4.85 -28.42
CA ILE A 605 -10.93 4.72 -27.09
C ILE A 605 -10.62 5.98 -26.25
N PRO A 606 -11.63 6.81 -25.96
CA PRO A 606 -11.44 8.00 -25.14
C PRO A 606 -10.87 7.68 -23.76
N GLY A 607 -10.02 8.57 -23.22
CA GLY A 607 -9.51 8.46 -21.86
C GLY A 607 -8.30 7.54 -21.68
N GLY A 608 -7.80 6.89 -22.74
CA GLY A 608 -6.59 6.07 -22.66
C GLY A 608 -6.76 4.81 -21.78
N THR A 609 -7.95 4.20 -21.86
CA THR A 609 -8.35 3.04 -21.04
C THR A 609 -8.11 1.69 -21.74
N ALA A 610 -7.53 1.69 -22.94
CA ALA A 610 -7.18 0.47 -23.67
C ALA A 610 -5.97 0.72 -24.58
N GLY A 611 -5.25 -0.35 -24.94
CA GLY A 611 -4.07 -0.25 -25.78
C GLY A 611 -3.39 -1.56 -26.08
N ASN A 612 -2.40 -1.52 -26.96
CA ASN A 612 -1.52 -2.65 -27.28
C ASN A 612 -0.23 -2.58 -26.45
N VAL A 613 0.15 -3.71 -25.86
CA VAL A 613 1.37 -3.90 -25.09
C VAL A 613 2.31 -4.81 -25.84
N ARG A 614 3.58 -4.42 -25.93
CA ARG A 614 4.68 -5.27 -26.41
C ARG A 614 5.72 -5.46 -25.34
N LEU A 615 5.95 -6.71 -24.91
CA LEU A 615 7.02 -7.07 -23.99
C LEU A 615 8.36 -7.20 -24.71
N ASP A 616 9.44 -6.77 -24.07
CA ASP A 616 10.81 -6.92 -24.55
C ASP A 616 11.27 -8.38 -24.51
N ALA A 617 10.67 -9.18 -23.64
CA ALA A 617 10.91 -10.62 -23.54
C ALA A 617 9.59 -11.40 -23.56
N LYS A 618 9.59 -12.53 -24.27
CA LYS A 618 8.44 -13.43 -24.38
C LYS A 618 8.09 -14.02 -23.00
N ASP A 619 6.80 -14.03 -22.68
CA ASP A 619 6.30 -14.72 -21.48
C ASP A 619 5.96 -16.20 -21.75
N LYS A 620 5.67 -16.94 -20.67
CA LYS A 620 5.19 -18.33 -20.71
C LYS A 620 3.73 -18.46 -21.11
N GLY A 621 2.91 -17.41 -21.02
CA GLY A 621 1.53 -17.44 -21.50
C GLY A 621 0.71 -16.28 -20.97
N LEU A 622 0.18 -15.50 -21.90
CA LEU A 622 -0.66 -14.34 -21.61
C LEU A 622 -2.10 -14.82 -21.46
N ALA A 623 -2.62 -14.77 -20.24
CA ALA A 623 -3.95 -15.28 -19.92
C ALA A 623 -4.95 -14.12 -19.83
N PRO A 624 -5.92 -14.03 -20.76
CA PRO A 624 -7.00 -13.06 -20.66
C PRO A 624 -7.74 -13.11 -19.32
N GLY A 625 -8.14 -11.96 -18.81
CA GLY A 625 -8.70 -11.78 -17.46
C GLY A 625 -7.65 -11.60 -16.34
N GLN A 626 -6.36 -11.88 -16.60
CA GLN A 626 -5.28 -11.46 -15.70
C GLN A 626 -4.95 -9.98 -15.89
N PHE A 627 -4.26 -9.40 -14.91
CA PHE A 627 -3.87 -8.00 -14.93
C PHE A 627 -2.44 -7.83 -15.47
N CYS A 628 -2.30 -6.87 -16.38
CA CYS A 628 -1.04 -6.27 -16.81
C CYS A 628 -0.83 -5.00 -15.98
N VAL A 629 0.21 -4.97 -15.15
CA VAL A 629 0.53 -3.88 -14.23
C VAL A 629 1.74 -3.13 -14.76
N PHE A 630 1.62 -1.82 -14.84
CA PHE A 630 2.63 -0.90 -15.35
C PHE A 630 3.38 -0.25 -14.19
N TYR A 631 4.70 -0.32 -14.25
CA TYR A 631 5.62 0.37 -13.35
C TYR A 631 6.44 1.39 -14.14
N ASP A 632 6.98 2.38 -13.43
CA ASP A 632 7.93 3.34 -13.98
C ASP A 632 9.20 2.66 -14.54
N GLU A 633 10.07 3.43 -15.21
CA GLU A 633 11.31 2.91 -15.80
C GLU A 633 12.32 2.39 -14.76
N GLN A 634 12.15 2.74 -13.47
CA GLN A 634 12.94 2.18 -12.38
C GLN A 634 12.35 0.85 -11.86
N GLY A 635 11.15 0.50 -12.31
CA GLY A 635 10.42 -0.70 -11.91
C GLY A 635 9.97 -0.66 -10.46
N ASP A 636 9.73 0.51 -9.87
CA ASP A 636 9.39 0.70 -8.46
C ASP A 636 8.00 1.33 -8.27
N GLU A 637 7.72 2.50 -8.87
CA GLU A 637 6.41 3.15 -8.78
C GLU A 637 5.40 2.39 -9.64
N CYS A 638 4.32 1.91 -9.04
CA CYS A 638 3.18 1.33 -9.74
C CYS A 638 2.30 2.45 -10.27
N LEU A 639 2.20 2.53 -11.60
CA LEU A 639 1.46 3.59 -12.28
C LEU A 639 0.00 3.21 -12.51
N GLY A 640 -0.31 1.92 -12.60
CA GLY A 640 -1.65 1.43 -12.86
C GLY A 640 -1.68 0.02 -13.42
N SER A 641 -2.85 -0.41 -13.86
CA SER A 641 -3.04 -1.74 -14.46
C SER A 641 -4.19 -1.77 -15.45
N GLY A 642 -4.15 -2.73 -16.37
CA GLY A 642 -5.26 -3.09 -17.26
C GLY A 642 -5.46 -4.60 -17.32
N ILE A 643 -6.61 -5.03 -17.85
CA ILE A 643 -6.98 -6.44 -17.98
C ILE A 643 -6.54 -6.95 -19.35
N ILE A 644 -5.87 -8.09 -19.40
CA ILE A 644 -5.46 -8.74 -20.64
C ILE A 644 -6.71 -9.19 -21.41
N SER A 645 -6.81 -8.75 -22.66
CA SER A 645 -7.98 -8.97 -23.52
C SER A 645 -8.05 -10.35 -24.15
N GLU A 646 -9.27 -10.83 -24.40
CA GLU A 646 -9.52 -12.02 -25.23
C GLU A 646 -9.21 -11.80 -26.71
N ARG A 647 -9.07 -10.54 -27.17
CA ARG A 647 -8.59 -10.23 -28.53
C ARG A 647 -7.26 -10.91 -28.84
N HIS A 648 -6.50 -11.18 -27.79
CA HIS A 648 -5.29 -11.98 -27.85
C HIS A 648 -5.51 -13.38 -28.46
N TRP A 649 -6.60 -14.06 -28.09
CA TRP A 649 -6.97 -15.35 -28.69
C TRP A 649 -7.53 -15.19 -30.09
N ALA A 650 -8.29 -14.12 -30.35
CA ALA A 650 -8.96 -13.92 -31.64
C ALA A 650 -7.97 -13.88 -32.80
N THR A 651 -6.82 -13.20 -32.62
CA THR A 651 -5.74 -13.19 -33.62
C THR A 651 -5.22 -14.60 -33.90
N PHE A 652 -5.06 -15.44 -32.87
CA PHE A 652 -4.64 -16.82 -33.02
C PHE A 652 -5.71 -17.69 -33.73
N LEU A 653 -6.98 -17.52 -33.36
CA LEU A 653 -8.08 -18.30 -33.93
C LEU A 653 -8.40 -17.87 -35.37
N SER A 654 -8.18 -16.61 -35.74
CA SER A 654 -8.38 -16.12 -37.11
C SER A 654 -7.29 -16.58 -38.07
N ASP A 655 -6.03 -16.62 -37.63
CA ASP A 655 -4.90 -17.02 -38.47
C ASP A 655 -4.94 -18.52 -38.81
N ASN A 656 -5.56 -19.35 -37.96
CA ASN A 656 -5.75 -20.80 -38.16
C ASN A 656 -7.09 -21.18 -38.82
N ASN A 657 -7.99 -20.23 -39.08
CA ASN A 657 -9.28 -20.47 -39.75
C ASN A 657 -9.25 -20.16 -41.26
N ASN A 658 -8.13 -19.71 -41.81
CA ASN A 658 -7.91 -19.73 -43.25
C ASN A 658 -7.57 -21.17 -43.67
N ASP A 659 -8.58 -21.99 -43.94
CA ASP A 659 -8.61 -22.87 -45.13
C ASP A 659 -9.81 -23.84 -45.22
N ASP A 660 -10.76 -23.93 -44.27
CA ASP A 660 -11.83 -24.97 -44.39
C ASP A 660 -13.28 -24.55 -44.04
N ASP A 661 -13.53 -23.37 -43.44
CA ASP A 661 -14.90 -23.00 -43.00
C ASP A 661 -15.67 -22.14 -44.01
N VAL A 662 -15.01 -21.55 -45.02
CA VAL A 662 -15.70 -20.76 -46.08
C VAL A 662 -16.27 -21.65 -47.18
N GLU A 663 -15.62 -22.79 -47.50
CA GLU A 663 -16.12 -23.71 -48.54
C GLU A 663 -17.32 -24.56 -48.09
N LYS A 664 -17.57 -24.69 -46.77
CA LYS A 664 -18.73 -25.45 -46.26
C LYS A 664 -20.02 -24.63 -46.17
N GLU A 665 -19.94 -23.34 -45.89
CA GLU A 665 -21.13 -22.47 -45.91
C GLU A 665 -21.58 -22.18 -47.36
N GLU A 666 -20.65 -22.06 -48.31
CA GLU A 666 -21.00 -21.89 -49.73
C GLU A 666 -21.52 -23.20 -50.38
N GLU A 667 -21.02 -24.38 -50.00
CA GLU A 667 -21.55 -25.66 -50.51
C GLU A 667 -22.90 -26.08 -49.91
N GLU A 668 -23.26 -25.61 -48.70
CA GLU A 668 -24.59 -25.86 -48.11
C GLU A 668 -25.64 -24.89 -48.67
N GLU A 669 -25.29 -23.63 -48.98
CA GLU A 669 -26.19 -22.71 -49.68
C GLU A 669 -26.42 -23.10 -51.16
N GLU A 670 -25.42 -23.61 -51.90
CA GLU A 670 -25.62 -24.09 -53.27
C GLU A 670 -26.44 -25.39 -53.34
N LYS A 671 -26.40 -26.25 -52.31
CA LYS A 671 -27.21 -27.49 -52.26
C LYS A 671 -28.67 -27.23 -51.86
N GLU A 672 -28.98 -26.14 -51.16
CA GLU A 672 -30.36 -25.72 -50.91
C GLU A 672 -31.00 -25.01 -52.12
N GLU A 673 -30.21 -24.33 -52.98
CA GLU A 673 -30.72 -23.72 -54.21
C GLU A 673 -30.94 -24.73 -55.36
N GLU A 674 -30.18 -25.83 -55.45
CA GLU A 674 -30.37 -26.86 -56.50
C GLU A 674 -31.42 -27.94 -56.18
N GLY A 675 -31.92 -28.02 -54.94
CA GLY A 675 -32.88 -29.06 -54.51
C GLY A 675 -34.37 -28.73 -54.64
N GLY A 676 -34.72 -27.50 -55.03
CA GLY A 676 -36.07 -26.93 -54.94
C GLY A 676 -36.95 -26.97 -56.20
N GLY A 677 -36.71 -27.86 -57.14
CA GLY A 677 -37.46 -27.91 -58.41
C GLY A 677 -37.89 -29.32 -58.80
N ASP A 678 -39.03 -29.78 -58.28
CA ASP A 678 -39.99 -30.64 -59.00
C ASP A 678 -41.18 -31.01 -58.09
N GLU A 679 -42.15 -30.10 -57.96
CA GLU A 679 -43.54 -30.48 -57.67
C GLU A 679 -44.48 -29.68 -58.59
N GLU A 680 -44.76 -30.21 -59.78
CA GLU A 680 -46.08 -30.00 -60.39
C GLU A 680 -46.47 -31.16 -61.32
N THR A 681 -47.72 -31.61 -61.13
CA THR A 681 -48.62 -32.36 -62.03
C THR A 681 -48.88 -33.86 -61.82
N THR A 682 -50.18 -34.12 -61.58
CA THR A 682 -51.02 -35.34 -61.64
C THR A 682 -51.14 -36.27 -60.44
#